data_AF-A0A6G3CTU5-F1
#
_entry.id   AF-A0A6G3CTU5-F1
#
_cell.length_a   1.000
_cell.length_b   1.000
_cell.length_c   1.000
_cell.angle_alpha   90.00
_cell.angle_beta   90.00
_cell.angle_gamma   90.00
#
_symmetry.space_group_name_H-M   'P 1'
#
loop_
_entity.id
_entity.type
_entity.pdbx_description
1 polymer ?
#
loop_
_entity_poly.entity_id
_entity_poly.type
_entity_poly.pdbx_seq_one_letter_code
_entity_poly.pdbx_strand_id
1 'polypeptide(L)'
;MHRHPAAKPSEIAELSRCSAVFVPADPARNGMIAFWNPDSSTPCDTPGTVSELTVVDADLRPCTVSALFLPVRDALPVLTRARATAQASPATAFWGAGALLALQFVARGLLLPGLSPGDHEAWRIGPLSAEDQERVRGLAASMPPTAHATPVPDATANDGDGFGDGEPLLPEPERLLRAFLDAVADAMPRTPAAGFAAAGPAFTSPQPQRLPEARAWAADVAAGHDAGVRLSLRIEVSGLASRRSGAEADHESARGAEGSGSGADGGAPSFRAVLQIHSVSDPSLVADAAELWAGGSRTAAAFGPRARMDALLTLRRAARAWPPLAPLLSAAVPDSVEPADEEIAELLGSASRALAAAGVQVHWPKELARKLTARAVIGPDDRDAADQDGADREGDGQGAGPRGRTAADAPSFLSADALLSFDWRFALGDQKLTREEVDRLAESSRPIVRLRDQWVLIDPEEARRARETQDRKVTPIDALGAVLTGSTEMDGRRVEVAATGWLQQLRDRLADPEAAAQQSIGQPEALTATLRDYQVRGLNWLNTMTSLGLGGCLADDMGLGKTITLIALHLHRQTDRDAAGPTLVVCPTSLMGNWQREIEKFAPGTPVRRFHGSSRSLEGLVDGEFVLTTYGTMRLDAPRLAAVPWGMVVIDEAQHVKNPHSATAKQLRTIGARARVALTGTPVENNLSELWAILDWTTPGLLGRLGTFRTRYAAAVEGGNDPAAAERLAALVRPFLLRRRKSDPGIAPELPPKTETDRAVSLTPEQTGLYEAVVRETLAEISAADGFERRGLVMKLLTSLKQICNHP
;
A
#
# COMPACT_ATOMS: atom_id res chain seq x y z
N MET A 1 5.65 -31.84 -21.19
CA MET A 1 4.91 -30.58 -20.94
C MET A 1 5.76 -29.46 -21.50
N HIS A 2 5.54 -29.08 -22.77
CA HIS A 2 6.32 -28.01 -23.40
C HIS A 2 5.95 -26.68 -22.74
N ARG A 3 6.87 -26.13 -21.93
CA ARG A 3 6.82 -24.69 -21.61
C ARG A 3 7.16 -23.98 -22.92
N HIS A 4 6.19 -23.31 -23.53
CA HIS A 4 6.53 -22.33 -24.54
C HIS A 4 7.44 -21.28 -23.87
N PRO A 5 8.59 -20.95 -24.47
CA PRO A 5 9.44 -19.88 -23.96
C PRO A 5 8.64 -18.58 -23.89
N ALA A 6 8.90 -17.75 -22.88
CA ALA A 6 8.29 -16.43 -22.79
C ALA A 6 8.55 -15.67 -24.10
N ALA A 7 7.50 -15.18 -24.75
CA ALA A 7 7.60 -14.48 -26.03
C ALA A 7 8.67 -13.37 -25.93
N LYS A 8 9.59 -13.36 -26.89
CA LYS A 8 10.68 -12.38 -26.93
C LYS A 8 10.10 -10.98 -27.10
N PRO A 9 10.77 -9.92 -26.59
CA PRO A 9 10.30 -8.54 -26.79
C PRO A 9 10.04 -8.16 -28.25
N SER A 10 10.82 -8.71 -29.19
CA SER A 10 10.65 -8.54 -30.64
C SER A 10 9.35 -9.18 -31.15
N GLU A 11 9.03 -10.38 -30.69
CA GLU A 11 7.82 -11.14 -31.06
C GLU A 11 6.56 -10.41 -30.56
N ILE A 12 6.64 -9.82 -29.37
CA ILE A 12 5.55 -9.02 -28.79
C ILE A 12 5.36 -7.69 -29.52
N ALA A 13 6.45 -7.03 -29.90
CA ALA A 13 6.40 -5.79 -30.65
C ALA A 13 5.74 -5.98 -32.03
N GLU A 14 6.01 -7.09 -32.70
CA GLU A 14 5.42 -7.42 -33.99
C GLU A 14 3.92 -7.77 -33.88
N LEU A 15 3.57 -8.72 -32.99
CA LEU A 15 2.16 -9.10 -32.78
C LEU A 15 1.29 -7.95 -32.26
N SER A 16 1.88 -6.97 -31.56
CA SER A 16 1.14 -5.78 -31.13
C SER A 16 0.62 -4.93 -32.30
N ARG A 17 1.29 -4.98 -33.46
CA ARG A 17 0.91 -4.25 -34.68
C ARG A 17 -0.11 -4.99 -35.54
N CYS A 18 -0.20 -6.32 -35.41
CA CYS A 18 -1.22 -7.12 -36.06
C CYS A 18 -2.61 -6.76 -35.50
N SER A 19 -3.67 -6.93 -36.30
CA SER A 19 -5.05 -6.94 -35.79
C SER A 19 -5.33 -8.25 -35.06
N ALA A 20 -6.22 -8.22 -34.08
CA ALA A 20 -6.54 -9.37 -33.23
C ALA A 20 -8.04 -9.54 -33.02
N VAL A 21 -8.49 -10.80 -32.98
CA VAL A 21 -9.88 -11.20 -32.71
C VAL A 21 -9.87 -12.36 -31.73
N PHE A 22 -10.84 -12.36 -30.82
CA PHE A 22 -11.10 -13.51 -29.97
C PHE A 22 -12.03 -14.49 -30.67
N VAL A 23 -11.60 -15.75 -30.75
CA VAL A 23 -12.40 -16.87 -31.26
C VAL A 23 -12.85 -17.71 -30.06
N PRO A 24 -14.14 -17.64 -29.68
CA PRO A 24 -14.67 -18.40 -28.56
C PRO A 24 -14.63 -19.91 -28.81
N ALA A 25 -14.48 -20.70 -27.74
CA ALA A 25 -14.58 -22.15 -27.78
C ALA A 25 -15.31 -22.68 -26.53
N ASP A 26 -15.67 -23.96 -26.57
CA ASP A 26 -16.26 -24.68 -25.44
C ASP A 26 -15.34 -25.83 -24.99
N PRO A 27 -14.83 -25.83 -23.74
CA PRO A 27 -15.00 -24.81 -22.70
C PRO A 27 -14.22 -23.52 -22.98
N ALA A 28 -14.59 -22.43 -22.28
CA ALA A 28 -14.10 -21.08 -22.53
C ALA A 28 -12.55 -20.97 -22.58
N ARG A 29 -11.82 -21.71 -21.73
CA ARG A 29 -10.34 -21.74 -21.74
C ARG A 29 -9.70 -22.23 -23.05
N ASN A 30 -10.44 -22.95 -23.90
CA ASN A 30 -9.95 -23.38 -25.22
C ASN A 30 -10.10 -22.28 -26.29
N GLY A 31 -10.65 -21.11 -25.91
CA GLY A 31 -10.70 -19.96 -26.80
C GLY A 31 -9.30 -19.53 -27.23
N MET A 32 -9.23 -18.93 -28.42
CA MET A 32 -7.98 -18.54 -29.05
C MET A 32 -8.02 -17.06 -29.41
N ILE A 33 -6.85 -16.41 -29.41
CA ILE A 33 -6.67 -15.10 -30.02
C ILE A 33 -5.99 -15.30 -31.36
N ALA A 34 -6.63 -14.85 -32.44
CA ALA A 34 -6.07 -14.90 -33.77
C ALA A 34 -5.49 -13.52 -34.13
N PHE A 35 -4.22 -13.49 -34.52
CA PHE A 35 -3.52 -12.29 -35.00
C PHE A 35 -3.35 -12.36 -36.51
N TRP A 36 -3.66 -11.29 -37.24
CA TRP A 36 -3.44 -11.20 -38.69
C TRP A 36 -2.98 -9.82 -39.12
N ASN A 37 -2.30 -9.74 -40.26
CA ASN A 37 -1.92 -8.47 -40.87
C ASN A 37 -3.01 -8.02 -41.86
N PRO A 38 -3.36 -6.72 -41.86
CA PRO A 38 -4.27 -6.16 -42.88
C PRO A 38 -3.78 -6.36 -44.32
N ASP A 39 -2.47 -6.47 -44.52
CA ASP A 39 -1.84 -6.70 -45.84
C ASP A 39 -1.79 -8.20 -46.23
N SER A 40 -2.50 -9.07 -45.50
CA SER A 40 -2.57 -10.53 -45.70
C SER A 40 -1.24 -11.29 -45.65
N SER A 41 -0.17 -10.66 -45.16
CA SER A 41 1.10 -11.34 -44.88
C SER A 41 1.00 -12.17 -43.60
N THR A 42 1.57 -13.37 -43.62
CA THR A 42 1.58 -14.26 -42.44
C THR A 42 2.40 -13.61 -41.31
N PRO A 43 1.85 -13.45 -40.09
CA PRO A 43 2.61 -13.03 -38.91
C PRO A 43 3.77 -14.00 -38.64
N CYS A 44 4.91 -13.49 -38.17
CA CYS A 44 6.19 -14.20 -38.04
C CYS A 44 6.15 -15.56 -37.29
N ASP A 45 7.28 -16.29 -37.37
CA ASP A 45 7.59 -17.64 -36.86
C ASP A 45 7.57 -17.73 -35.31
N THR A 46 6.44 -17.39 -34.72
CA THR A 46 6.16 -17.44 -33.28
C THR A 46 5.47 -18.75 -32.93
N PRO A 47 5.65 -19.28 -31.70
CA PRO A 47 4.99 -20.52 -31.30
C PRO A 47 3.47 -20.33 -31.25
N GLY A 48 2.77 -20.86 -32.25
CA GLY A 48 1.32 -20.83 -32.43
C GLY A 48 0.89 -21.69 -33.62
N THR A 49 -0.40 -21.72 -33.92
CA THR A 49 -0.92 -22.45 -35.09
C THR A 49 -1.33 -21.45 -36.16
N VAL A 50 -0.70 -21.50 -37.33
CA VAL A 50 -1.11 -20.69 -38.49
C VAL A 50 -2.25 -21.41 -39.20
N SER A 51 -3.37 -20.71 -39.40
CA SER A 51 -4.54 -21.23 -40.12
C SER A 51 -5.26 -20.10 -40.84
N GLU A 52 -6.17 -20.46 -41.73
CA GLU A 52 -7.02 -19.50 -42.43
C GLU A 52 -8.13 -19.00 -41.50
N LEU A 53 -8.35 -17.68 -41.49
CA LEU A 53 -9.40 -17.01 -40.75
C LEU A 53 -10.23 -16.17 -41.72
N THR A 54 -11.54 -16.36 -41.72
CA THR A 54 -12.46 -15.46 -42.43
C THR A 54 -12.71 -14.21 -41.59
N VAL A 55 -12.49 -13.04 -42.18
CA VAL A 55 -12.79 -11.74 -41.57
C VAL A 55 -13.59 -10.89 -42.54
N VAL A 56 -14.37 -9.95 -42.03
CA VAL A 56 -15.09 -8.97 -42.83
C VAL A 56 -14.20 -7.74 -43.01
N ASP A 57 -13.96 -7.34 -44.26
CA ASP A 57 -13.14 -6.17 -44.60
C ASP A 57 -13.91 -4.84 -44.44
N ALA A 58 -13.25 -3.73 -44.78
CA ALA A 58 -13.85 -2.39 -44.69
C ALA A 58 -15.03 -2.17 -45.65
N ASP A 59 -15.13 -2.97 -46.72
CA ASP A 59 -16.22 -2.94 -47.70
C ASP A 59 -17.36 -3.92 -47.34
N LEU A 60 -17.33 -4.46 -46.10
CA LEU A 60 -18.29 -5.45 -45.58
C LEU A 60 -18.29 -6.77 -46.35
N ARG A 61 -17.14 -7.15 -46.94
CA ARG A 61 -17.00 -8.40 -47.68
C ARG A 61 -16.21 -9.42 -46.85
N PRO A 62 -16.65 -10.68 -46.78
CA PRO A 62 -15.85 -11.76 -46.22
C PRO A 62 -14.59 -11.96 -47.05
N CYS A 63 -13.43 -11.95 -46.40
CA CYS A 63 -12.15 -12.29 -46.99
C CYS A 63 -11.39 -13.28 -46.09
N THR A 64 -10.63 -14.17 -46.70
CA THR A 64 -9.81 -15.16 -45.98
C THR A 64 -8.40 -14.62 -45.80
N VAL A 65 -7.94 -14.57 -44.56
CA VAL A 65 -6.60 -14.12 -44.19
C VAL A 65 -5.82 -15.23 -43.48
N SER A 66 -4.50 -15.22 -43.63
CA SER A 66 -3.60 -16.09 -42.85
C SER A 66 -3.45 -15.50 -41.45
N ALA A 67 -3.88 -16.24 -40.42
CA ALA A 67 -3.86 -15.79 -39.03
C ALA A 67 -3.07 -16.75 -38.12
N LEU A 68 -2.36 -16.18 -37.15
CA LEU A 68 -1.68 -16.90 -36.09
C LEU A 68 -2.62 -17.05 -34.88
N PHE A 69 -2.95 -18.28 -34.52
CA PHE A 69 -3.79 -18.60 -33.37
C PHE A 69 -2.94 -18.91 -32.14
N LEU A 70 -3.19 -18.19 -31.04
CA LEU A 70 -2.59 -18.41 -29.73
C LEU A 70 -3.67 -18.73 -28.67
N PRO A 71 -3.43 -19.69 -27.77
CA PRO A 71 -4.29 -19.88 -26.60
C PRO A 71 -4.37 -18.58 -25.79
N VAL A 72 -5.53 -18.28 -25.19
CA VAL A 72 -5.72 -17.04 -24.40
C VAL A 72 -4.59 -16.83 -23.39
N ARG A 73 -4.20 -17.89 -22.68
CA ARG A 73 -3.11 -17.85 -21.69
C ARG A 73 -1.78 -17.35 -22.27
N ASP A 74 -1.45 -17.76 -23.49
CA ASP A 74 -0.19 -17.43 -24.16
C ASP A 74 -0.28 -16.07 -24.86
N ALA A 75 -1.49 -15.62 -25.22
CA ALA A 75 -1.74 -14.30 -25.77
C ALA A 75 -1.71 -13.18 -24.69
N LEU A 76 -2.01 -13.47 -23.43
CA LEU A 76 -2.07 -12.48 -22.34
C LEU A 76 -0.80 -11.58 -22.22
N PRO A 77 0.44 -12.11 -22.25
CA PRO A 77 1.64 -11.28 -22.21
C PRO A 77 1.77 -10.32 -23.40
N VAL A 78 1.28 -10.71 -24.58
CA VAL A 78 1.28 -9.87 -25.79
C VAL A 78 0.24 -8.76 -25.63
N LEU A 79 -1.00 -9.14 -25.31
CA LEU A 79 -2.15 -8.23 -25.21
C LEU A 79 -1.94 -7.16 -24.12
N THR A 80 -1.46 -7.56 -22.94
CA THR A 80 -1.23 -6.62 -21.82
C THR A 80 -0.15 -5.58 -22.13
N ARG A 81 0.86 -5.93 -22.93
CA ARG A 81 1.91 -5.01 -23.38
C ARG A 81 1.47 -4.16 -24.57
N ALA A 82 0.73 -4.74 -25.52
CA ALA A 82 0.24 -4.03 -26.70
C ALA A 82 -0.60 -2.79 -26.35
N ARG A 83 -1.40 -2.85 -25.29
CA ARG A 83 -2.17 -1.68 -24.78
C ARG A 83 -1.29 -0.45 -24.48
N ALA A 84 -0.04 -0.63 -24.05
CA ALA A 84 0.86 0.46 -23.69
C ALA A 84 1.71 0.96 -24.87
N THR A 85 1.62 0.31 -26.03
CA THR A 85 2.46 0.60 -27.20
C THR A 85 1.72 1.56 -28.15
N ALA A 86 2.34 2.70 -28.47
CA ALA A 86 1.76 3.70 -29.35
C ALA A 86 1.52 3.23 -30.80
N GLN A 87 2.12 2.12 -31.20
CA GLN A 87 2.03 1.52 -32.54
C GLN A 87 1.11 0.29 -32.58
N ALA A 88 0.36 -0.01 -31.52
CA ALA A 88 -0.51 -1.17 -31.51
C ALA A 88 -1.74 -0.98 -32.41
N SER A 89 -2.18 -2.07 -33.06
CA SER A 89 -3.46 -2.06 -33.78
C SER A 89 -4.60 -1.75 -32.79
N PRO A 90 -5.62 -0.96 -33.19
CA PRO A 90 -6.78 -0.67 -32.34
C PRO A 90 -7.44 -1.94 -31.77
N ALA A 91 -7.55 -3.00 -32.58
CA ALA A 91 -8.14 -4.27 -32.16
C ALA A 91 -7.32 -4.96 -31.07
N THR A 92 -6.00 -4.96 -31.23
CA THR A 92 -5.08 -5.57 -30.26
C THR A 92 -4.98 -4.76 -28.98
N ALA A 93 -5.03 -3.43 -29.08
CA ALA A 93 -5.12 -2.54 -27.92
C ALA A 93 -6.42 -2.75 -27.14
N PHE A 94 -7.55 -2.94 -27.84
CA PHE A 94 -8.85 -3.27 -27.24
C PHE A 94 -8.80 -4.59 -26.46
N TRP A 95 -8.32 -5.68 -27.09
CA TRP A 95 -8.17 -6.97 -26.39
C TRP A 95 -7.14 -6.90 -25.25
N GLY A 96 -6.16 -6.01 -25.33
CA GLY A 96 -5.27 -5.64 -24.23
C GLY A 96 -5.98 -4.98 -23.04
N ALA A 97 -6.94 -4.08 -23.30
CA ALA A 97 -7.79 -3.50 -22.26
C ALA A 97 -8.74 -4.54 -21.65
N GLY A 98 -9.33 -5.41 -22.47
CA GLY A 98 -10.12 -6.56 -22.01
C GLY A 98 -9.31 -7.52 -21.13
N ALA A 99 -8.07 -7.81 -21.52
CA ALA A 99 -7.17 -8.71 -20.78
C ALA A 99 -6.85 -8.14 -19.39
N LEU A 100 -6.56 -6.84 -19.31
CA LEU A 100 -6.33 -6.17 -18.04
C LEU A 100 -7.58 -6.18 -17.15
N LEU A 101 -8.76 -5.92 -17.74
CA LEU A 101 -10.02 -5.95 -17.00
C LEU A 101 -10.31 -7.35 -16.43
N ALA A 102 -10.12 -8.39 -17.23
CA ALA A 102 -10.25 -9.78 -16.77
C ALA A 102 -9.29 -10.09 -15.62
N LEU A 103 -8.01 -9.73 -15.76
CA LEU A 103 -7.00 -9.96 -14.72
C LEU A 103 -7.30 -9.19 -13.43
N GLN A 104 -7.89 -7.99 -13.51
CA GLN A 104 -8.36 -7.25 -12.34
C GLN A 104 -9.50 -7.97 -11.61
N PHE A 105 -10.46 -8.54 -12.35
CA PHE A 105 -11.54 -9.34 -11.76
C PHE A 105 -11.01 -10.63 -11.13
N VAL A 106 -10.10 -11.33 -11.79
CA VAL A 106 -9.42 -12.52 -11.26
C VAL A 106 -8.63 -12.19 -9.99
N ALA A 107 -7.89 -11.08 -9.98
CA ALA A 107 -7.11 -10.63 -8.81
C ALA A 107 -8.00 -10.26 -7.61
N ARG A 108 -9.23 -9.78 -7.87
CA ARG A 108 -10.26 -9.54 -6.85
C ARG A 108 -10.97 -10.81 -6.38
N GLY A 109 -10.64 -11.97 -6.95
CA GLY A 109 -11.27 -13.25 -6.63
C GLY A 109 -12.68 -13.42 -7.17
N LEU A 110 -13.08 -12.66 -8.21
CA LEU A 110 -14.42 -12.73 -8.81
C LEU A 110 -14.52 -13.91 -9.79
N LEU A 111 -14.47 -15.11 -9.25
CA LEU A 111 -14.51 -16.36 -10.00
C LEU A 111 -15.66 -17.23 -9.49
N LEU A 112 -16.57 -17.61 -10.40
CA LEU A 112 -17.63 -18.56 -10.11
C LEU A 112 -17.36 -19.88 -10.83
N PRO A 113 -17.46 -21.03 -10.12
CA PRO A 113 -17.43 -22.33 -10.78
C PRO A 113 -18.77 -22.57 -11.49
N GLY A 114 -18.72 -23.08 -12.72
CA GLY A 114 -19.88 -23.39 -13.53
C GLY A 114 -19.63 -24.54 -14.51
N LEU A 115 -20.65 -24.87 -15.30
CA LEU A 115 -20.51 -25.74 -16.45
C LEU A 115 -20.74 -24.94 -17.74
N SER A 116 -19.96 -25.26 -18.76
CA SER A 116 -20.14 -24.78 -20.12
C SER A 116 -21.33 -25.50 -20.81
N PRO A 117 -21.77 -25.04 -21.99
CA PRO A 117 -22.86 -25.67 -22.73
C PRO A 117 -22.65 -27.17 -22.98
N GLY A 118 -21.41 -27.60 -23.27
CA GLY A 118 -21.01 -28.98 -23.48
C GLY A 118 -20.79 -29.81 -22.20
N ASP A 119 -21.24 -29.35 -21.04
CA ASP A 119 -21.06 -29.99 -19.72
C ASP A 119 -19.61 -30.05 -19.23
N HIS A 120 -18.73 -29.18 -19.72
CA HIS A 120 -17.38 -29.09 -19.19
C HIS A 120 -17.32 -28.12 -18.02
N GLU A 121 -16.51 -28.46 -17.03
CA GLU A 121 -16.18 -27.61 -15.91
C GLU A 121 -15.46 -26.33 -16.35
N ALA A 122 -15.96 -25.15 -15.95
CA ALA A 122 -15.36 -23.88 -16.31
C ALA A 122 -15.48 -22.86 -15.18
N TRP A 123 -14.45 -22.02 -15.01
CA TRP A 123 -14.60 -20.79 -14.23
C TRP A 123 -15.15 -19.68 -15.12
N ARG A 124 -16.00 -18.83 -14.56
CA ARG A 124 -16.52 -17.63 -15.20
C ARG A 124 -16.35 -16.41 -14.30
N ILE A 125 -16.33 -15.23 -14.87
CA ILE A 125 -16.25 -13.99 -14.11
C ILE A 125 -17.57 -13.72 -13.38
N GLY A 126 -17.49 -13.50 -12.07
CA GLY A 126 -18.63 -13.06 -11.28
C GLY A 126 -18.47 -13.30 -9.78
N PRO A 127 -19.43 -12.81 -8.96
CA PRO A 127 -20.50 -11.89 -9.32
C PRO A 127 -19.96 -10.47 -9.60
N LEU A 128 -20.50 -9.80 -10.61
CA LEU A 128 -20.13 -8.43 -10.96
C LEU A 128 -21.05 -7.42 -10.27
N SER A 129 -20.47 -6.35 -9.73
CA SER A 129 -21.25 -5.19 -9.24
C SER A 129 -21.87 -4.40 -10.41
N ALA A 130 -22.80 -3.48 -10.13
CA ALA A 130 -23.38 -2.62 -11.15
C ALA A 130 -22.30 -1.77 -11.86
N GLU A 131 -21.33 -1.24 -11.10
CA GLU A 131 -20.18 -0.50 -11.64
C GLU A 131 -19.29 -1.39 -12.53
N ASP A 132 -19.04 -2.64 -12.11
CA ASP A 132 -18.27 -3.58 -12.93
C ASP A 132 -19.00 -3.92 -14.25
N GLN A 133 -20.33 -4.06 -14.21
CA GLN A 133 -21.15 -4.26 -15.41
C GLN A 133 -21.15 -3.04 -16.33
N GLU A 134 -21.16 -1.82 -15.79
CA GLU A 134 -21.00 -0.58 -16.57
C GLU A 134 -19.64 -0.50 -17.24
N ARG A 135 -18.56 -0.90 -16.55
CA ARG A 135 -17.21 -0.95 -17.13
C ARG A 135 -17.13 -1.95 -18.29
N VAL A 136 -17.76 -3.12 -18.16
CA VAL A 136 -17.83 -4.12 -19.24
C VAL A 136 -18.62 -3.57 -20.43
N ARG A 137 -19.78 -2.95 -20.19
CA ARG A 137 -20.61 -2.31 -21.24
C ARG A 137 -19.88 -1.16 -21.93
N GLY A 138 -19.23 -0.29 -21.17
CA GLY A 138 -18.45 0.83 -21.69
C GLY A 138 -17.26 0.37 -22.54
N LEU A 139 -16.57 -0.69 -22.11
CA LEU A 139 -15.51 -1.28 -22.91
C LEU A 139 -16.09 -1.90 -24.18
N ALA A 140 -17.14 -2.73 -24.09
CA ALA A 140 -17.78 -3.35 -25.25
C ALA A 140 -18.26 -2.32 -26.29
N ALA A 141 -18.83 -1.20 -25.84
CA ALA A 141 -19.26 -0.10 -26.73
C ALA A 141 -18.09 0.56 -27.48
N SER A 142 -16.86 0.46 -26.98
CA SER A 142 -15.65 0.97 -27.62
C SER A 142 -14.94 -0.05 -28.53
N MET A 143 -15.51 -1.24 -28.71
CA MET A 143 -14.90 -2.33 -29.48
C MET A 143 -14.73 -1.92 -30.96
N PRO A 144 -13.50 -1.84 -31.49
CA PRO A 144 -13.28 -1.54 -32.89
C PRO A 144 -13.90 -2.61 -33.80
N PRO A 145 -14.40 -2.28 -35.01
CA PRO A 145 -14.94 -3.25 -35.96
C PRO A 145 -13.97 -4.40 -36.26
N THR A 146 -12.67 -4.08 -36.42
CA THR A 146 -11.61 -5.06 -36.65
C THR A 146 -11.39 -6.02 -35.49
N ALA A 147 -11.84 -5.71 -34.28
CA ALA A 147 -11.71 -6.57 -33.10
C ALA A 147 -12.77 -7.68 -33.02
N HIS A 148 -13.81 -7.61 -33.85
CA HIS A 148 -14.91 -8.58 -33.92
C HIS A 148 -15.33 -8.85 -35.38
N ALA A 149 -14.37 -8.80 -36.29
CA ALA A 149 -14.58 -8.92 -37.73
C ALA A 149 -14.84 -10.36 -38.22
N THR A 150 -14.77 -11.37 -37.36
CA THR A 150 -15.04 -12.75 -37.75
C THR A 150 -16.55 -12.99 -37.81
N PRO A 151 -17.10 -13.35 -38.99
CA PRO A 151 -18.54 -13.58 -39.12
C PRO A 151 -18.98 -14.82 -38.36
N VAL A 152 -20.20 -14.77 -37.83
CA VAL A 152 -20.86 -15.90 -37.17
C VAL A 152 -21.58 -16.73 -38.25
N PRO A 153 -21.46 -18.08 -38.25
CA PRO A 153 -22.18 -18.92 -39.20
C PRO A 153 -23.69 -18.70 -39.12
N ASP A 154 -24.35 -18.56 -40.27
CA ASP A 154 -25.80 -18.44 -40.32
C ASP A 154 -26.41 -19.85 -40.23
N ALA A 155 -27.09 -20.14 -39.12
CA ALA A 155 -27.74 -21.43 -38.89
C ALA A 155 -28.90 -21.72 -39.86
N THR A 156 -29.30 -20.75 -40.69
CA THR A 156 -30.35 -20.88 -41.72
C THR A 156 -29.82 -21.07 -43.14
N ALA A 157 -28.49 -20.99 -43.36
CA ALA A 157 -27.88 -21.21 -44.66
C ALA A 157 -27.78 -22.72 -44.98
N ASN A 158 -28.35 -23.13 -46.12
CA ASN A 158 -28.35 -24.52 -46.60
C ASN A 158 -27.12 -24.86 -47.49
N ASP A 159 -26.26 -23.89 -47.76
CA ASP A 159 -25.06 -24.07 -48.57
C ASP A 159 -23.88 -24.46 -47.68
N GLY A 160 -23.11 -25.46 -48.11
CA GLY A 160 -22.09 -26.18 -47.30
C GLY A 160 -20.91 -25.35 -46.78
N ASP A 161 -20.97 -24.04 -46.98
CA ASP A 161 -19.97 -23.02 -46.72
C ASP A 161 -20.30 -22.24 -45.43
N GLY A 162 -21.55 -22.37 -44.92
CA GLY A 162 -22.00 -21.78 -43.65
C GLY A 162 -22.27 -20.27 -43.67
N PHE A 163 -22.05 -19.60 -44.80
CA PHE A 163 -22.31 -18.17 -45.02
C PHE A 163 -23.26 -18.06 -46.22
N GLY A 164 -24.56 -17.81 -46.00
CA GLY A 164 -25.53 -17.64 -47.10
C GLY A 164 -25.31 -16.34 -47.90
N ASP A 165 -26.09 -16.13 -48.96
CA ASP A 165 -26.15 -14.90 -49.80
C ASP A 165 -26.57 -13.60 -49.05
N GLY A 166 -26.70 -13.66 -47.72
CA GLY A 166 -27.08 -12.54 -46.85
C GLY A 166 -25.90 -11.68 -46.38
N GLU A 167 -26.19 -10.54 -45.76
CA GLU A 167 -25.15 -9.70 -45.12
C GLU A 167 -24.45 -10.48 -43.99
N PRO A 168 -23.10 -10.44 -43.90
CA PRO A 168 -22.36 -11.19 -42.89
C PRO A 168 -22.71 -10.71 -41.48
N LEU A 169 -23.17 -11.63 -40.63
CA LEU A 169 -23.50 -11.35 -39.24
C LEU A 169 -22.25 -11.33 -38.37
N LEU A 170 -21.97 -10.21 -37.70
CA LEU A 170 -20.86 -10.09 -36.75
C LEU A 170 -21.34 -10.37 -35.32
N PRO A 171 -20.45 -10.89 -34.44
CA PRO A 171 -20.79 -11.16 -33.05
C PRO A 171 -21.06 -9.87 -32.27
N GLU A 172 -22.06 -9.92 -31.38
CA GLU A 172 -22.38 -8.82 -30.48
C GLU A 172 -21.19 -8.49 -29.56
N PRO A 173 -20.70 -7.23 -29.55
CA PRO A 173 -19.49 -6.85 -28.81
C PRO A 173 -19.51 -7.21 -27.33
N GLU A 174 -20.62 -6.98 -26.62
CA GLU A 174 -20.70 -7.28 -25.20
C GLU A 174 -20.61 -8.79 -24.93
N ARG A 175 -21.31 -9.60 -25.73
CA ARG A 175 -21.29 -11.05 -25.61
C ARG A 175 -19.90 -11.61 -25.91
N LEU A 176 -19.23 -11.11 -26.93
CA LEU A 176 -17.87 -11.53 -27.30
C LEU A 176 -16.86 -11.15 -26.22
N LEU A 177 -16.95 -9.93 -25.67
CA LEU A 177 -16.10 -9.48 -24.57
C LEU A 177 -16.31 -10.36 -23.32
N ARG A 178 -17.56 -10.65 -22.94
CA ARG A 178 -17.85 -11.54 -21.80
C ARG A 178 -17.28 -12.94 -21.99
N ALA A 179 -17.38 -13.51 -23.19
CA ALA A 179 -16.79 -14.81 -23.49
C ALA A 179 -15.25 -14.79 -23.35
N PHE A 180 -14.59 -13.70 -23.75
CA PHE A 180 -13.15 -13.54 -23.56
C PHE A 180 -12.77 -13.40 -22.07
N LEU A 181 -13.52 -12.59 -21.33
CA LEU A 181 -13.36 -12.43 -19.88
C LEU A 181 -13.43 -13.80 -19.17
N ASP A 182 -14.43 -14.62 -19.52
CA ASP A 182 -14.59 -15.97 -18.98
C ASP A 182 -13.45 -16.91 -19.40
N ALA A 183 -12.95 -16.79 -20.64
CA ALA A 183 -11.80 -17.58 -21.10
C ALA A 183 -10.53 -17.29 -20.29
N VAL A 184 -10.28 -16.02 -19.95
CA VAL A 184 -9.18 -15.64 -19.06
C VAL A 184 -9.40 -16.19 -17.66
N ALA A 185 -10.61 -16.04 -17.11
CA ALA A 185 -10.98 -16.54 -15.79
C ALA A 185 -10.83 -18.06 -15.66
N ASP A 186 -11.16 -18.80 -16.72
CA ASP A 186 -11.05 -20.26 -16.76
C ASP A 186 -9.61 -20.76 -16.92
N ALA A 187 -8.74 -19.97 -17.53
CA ALA A 187 -7.33 -20.34 -17.74
C ALA A 187 -6.43 -20.12 -16.50
N MET A 188 -6.71 -19.08 -15.70
CA MET A 188 -5.79 -18.62 -14.65
C MET A 188 -5.68 -19.53 -13.41
N PRO A 189 -6.77 -20.07 -12.82
CA PRO A 189 -6.72 -20.86 -11.58
C PRO A 189 -6.01 -22.22 -11.72
N ARG A 190 -5.82 -22.71 -12.94
CA ARG A 190 -5.35 -24.07 -13.26
C ARG A 190 -3.82 -24.17 -13.25
N THR A 191 -3.24 -23.88 -12.09
CA THR A 191 -1.79 -23.99 -11.86
C THR A 191 -1.40 -25.43 -11.47
N PRO A 192 -0.12 -25.82 -11.60
CA PRO A 192 0.35 -27.12 -11.11
C PRO A 192 0.05 -27.38 -9.62
N ALA A 193 -0.13 -26.32 -8.82
CA ALA A 193 -0.47 -26.41 -7.40
C ALA A 193 -1.97 -26.61 -7.14
N ALA A 194 -2.85 -26.28 -8.10
CA ALA A 194 -4.30 -26.26 -7.92
C ALA A 194 -4.86 -27.65 -7.57
N GLY A 195 -4.38 -28.71 -8.22
CA GLY A 195 -4.80 -30.08 -7.93
C GLY A 195 -4.44 -30.54 -6.51
N PHE A 196 -3.34 -30.03 -5.94
CA PHE A 196 -2.97 -30.30 -4.55
C PHE A 196 -3.86 -29.56 -3.55
N ALA A 197 -4.33 -28.36 -3.90
CA ALA A 197 -5.18 -27.55 -3.03
C ALA A 197 -6.64 -28.03 -3.00
N ALA A 198 -7.19 -28.49 -4.14
CA ALA A 198 -8.60 -28.88 -4.24
C ALA A 198 -8.87 -30.39 -4.07
N ALA A 199 -7.83 -31.20 -3.81
CA ALA A 199 -7.92 -32.64 -3.63
C ALA A 199 -8.65 -33.39 -4.77
N GLY A 200 -8.56 -32.88 -6.01
CA GLY A 200 -9.22 -33.47 -7.17
C GLY A 200 -9.00 -32.66 -8.45
N PRO A 201 -9.29 -33.25 -9.63
CA PRO A 201 -9.01 -32.62 -10.93
C PRO A 201 -10.14 -31.70 -11.44
N ALA A 202 -11.32 -31.75 -10.83
CA ALA A 202 -12.44 -30.87 -11.16
C ALA A 202 -12.07 -29.41 -10.89
N PHE A 203 -12.28 -28.53 -11.87
CA PHE A 203 -11.94 -27.09 -11.82
C PHE A 203 -10.45 -26.74 -11.64
N THR A 204 -9.56 -27.73 -11.57
CA THR A 204 -8.11 -27.52 -11.34
C THR A 204 -7.25 -28.07 -12.47
N SER A 205 -7.72 -29.11 -13.18
CA SER A 205 -7.02 -29.71 -14.31
C SER A 205 -6.97 -28.76 -15.51
N PRO A 206 -5.85 -28.68 -16.26
CA PRO A 206 -5.81 -27.98 -17.53
C PRO A 206 -6.61 -28.73 -18.62
N GLN A 207 -6.69 -30.06 -18.56
CA GLN A 207 -7.50 -30.86 -19.48
C GLN A 207 -8.99 -30.79 -19.08
N PRO A 208 -9.91 -30.58 -20.04
CA PRO A 208 -11.34 -30.57 -19.77
C PRO A 208 -11.95 -31.83 -19.19
N GLN A 209 -12.84 -31.63 -18.23
CA GLN A 209 -13.58 -32.64 -17.52
C GLN A 209 -15.07 -32.42 -17.71
N ARG A 210 -15.73 -33.40 -18.32
CA ARG A 210 -17.17 -33.38 -18.50
C ARG A 210 -17.85 -33.88 -17.22
N LEU A 211 -18.69 -33.03 -16.60
CA LEU A 211 -19.33 -33.28 -15.30
C LEU A 211 -20.85 -33.01 -15.35
N PRO A 212 -21.63 -33.77 -16.15
CA PRO A 212 -23.05 -33.50 -16.35
C PRO A 212 -23.88 -33.60 -15.06
N GLU A 213 -23.48 -34.45 -14.11
CA GLU A 213 -24.10 -34.59 -12.79
C GLU A 213 -23.98 -33.32 -11.93
N ALA A 214 -22.96 -32.48 -12.19
CA ALA A 214 -22.74 -31.24 -11.44
C ALA A 214 -23.60 -30.07 -11.96
N ARG A 215 -24.41 -30.26 -13.02
CA ARG A 215 -25.19 -29.16 -13.65
C ARG A 215 -26.17 -28.52 -12.68
N ALA A 216 -26.87 -29.32 -11.87
CA ALA A 216 -27.79 -28.79 -10.86
C ALA A 216 -27.05 -27.98 -9.78
N TRP A 217 -25.92 -28.52 -9.29
CA TRP A 217 -25.06 -27.82 -8.32
C TRP A 217 -24.48 -26.52 -8.89
N ALA A 218 -23.97 -26.55 -10.12
CA ALA A 218 -23.44 -25.37 -10.80
C ALA A 218 -24.52 -24.32 -11.05
N ALA A 219 -25.73 -24.74 -11.41
CA ALA A 219 -26.89 -23.85 -11.53
C ALA A 219 -27.30 -23.26 -10.18
N ASP A 220 -27.21 -24.02 -9.08
CA ASP A 220 -27.49 -23.52 -7.72
C ASP A 220 -26.42 -22.51 -7.26
N VAL A 221 -25.14 -22.77 -7.55
CA VAL A 221 -24.04 -21.83 -7.26
C VAL A 221 -24.19 -20.56 -8.10
N ALA A 222 -24.54 -20.70 -9.38
CA ALA A 222 -24.82 -19.59 -10.28
C ALA A 222 -26.04 -18.79 -9.84
N ALA A 223 -27.19 -19.43 -9.62
CA ALA A 223 -28.41 -18.80 -9.13
C ALA A 223 -28.19 -18.15 -7.76
N GLY A 224 -27.28 -18.67 -6.94
CA GLY A 224 -26.93 -18.05 -5.68
C GLY A 224 -26.23 -16.69 -5.77
N HIS A 225 -25.68 -16.33 -6.93
CA HIS A 225 -24.92 -15.11 -7.20
C HIS A 225 -25.49 -14.28 -8.38
N ASP A 226 -26.30 -14.92 -9.24
CA ASP A 226 -26.99 -14.36 -10.42
C ASP A 226 -28.52 -14.36 -10.27
N ALA A 227 -29.09 -14.85 -9.15
CA ALA A 227 -30.52 -14.69 -8.87
C ALA A 227 -30.82 -13.20 -8.91
N GLY A 228 -31.82 -12.80 -9.69
CA GLY A 228 -32.20 -11.39 -9.91
C GLY A 228 -32.68 -10.65 -8.66
N VAL A 229 -32.45 -11.20 -7.47
CA VAL A 229 -32.91 -10.74 -6.17
C VAL A 229 -31.78 -10.83 -5.14
N ARG A 230 -31.57 -9.76 -4.37
CA ARG A 230 -30.71 -9.74 -3.18
C ARG A 230 -31.56 -9.72 -1.92
N LEU A 231 -31.08 -10.32 -0.84
CA LEU A 231 -31.72 -10.25 0.46
C LEU A 231 -31.00 -9.26 1.38
N SER A 232 -31.76 -8.64 2.27
CA SER A 232 -31.20 -7.92 3.40
C SER A 232 -32.05 -8.11 4.65
N LEU A 233 -31.44 -7.90 5.82
CA LEU A 233 -32.13 -7.87 7.11
C LEU A 233 -32.18 -6.44 7.62
N ARG A 234 -33.38 -5.87 7.74
CA ARG A 234 -33.60 -4.57 8.39
C ARG A 234 -33.84 -4.79 9.88
N ILE A 235 -32.96 -4.25 10.71
CA ILE A 235 -33.11 -4.29 12.17
C ILE A 235 -33.99 -3.11 12.60
N GLU A 236 -35.12 -3.42 13.20
CA GLU A 236 -36.02 -2.48 13.87
C GLU A 236 -35.86 -2.63 15.38
N VAL A 237 -35.94 -1.50 16.10
CA VAL A 237 -35.75 -1.47 17.55
C VAL A 237 -36.98 -0.80 18.17
N SER A 238 -37.73 -1.56 18.96
CA SER A 238 -38.89 -1.07 19.70
C SER A 238 -38.44 -0.59 21.09
N GLY A 239 -38.99 0.53 21.57
CA GLY A 239 -38.62 1.12 22.88
C GLY A 239 -37.66 2.32 22.82
N LEU A 240 -37.25 2.77 21.62
CA LEU A 240 -36.44 3.99 21.42
C LEU A 240 -37.17 5.31 21.68
N ALA A 241 -38.46 5.28 22.04
CA ALA A 241 -39.28 6.46 22.31
C ALA A 241 -38.83 7.16 23.61
N SER A 242 -37.77 7.95 23.47
CA SER A 242 -37.51 9.12 24.30
C SER A 242 -38.73 10.04 24.23
N ARG A 243 -39.24 10.42 25.40
CA ARG A 243 -40.26 11.45 25.63
C ARG A 243 -39.85 12.81 25.04
N ARG A 244 -39.90 12.96 23.71
CA ARG A 244 -39.84 14.24 23.01
C ARG A 244 -41.15 14.48 22.27
N SER A 245 -42.20 14.77 23.04
CA SER A 245 -43.33 15.62 22.60
C SER A 245 -43.85 16.36 23.82
N GLY A 246 -43.18 17.47 24.12
CA GLY A 246 -43.57 18.42 25.14
C GLY A 246 -43.47 19.83 24.58
N ALA A 247 -44.21 20.11 23.51
CA ALA A 247 -44.68 21.42 23.09
C ALA A 247 -45.55 21.25 21.83
N GLU A 248 -46.71 21.89 21.84
CA GLU A 248 -47.64 22.11 20.72
C GLU A 248 -48.56 20.94 20.31
N ALA A 249 -49.71 20.84 20.99
CA ALA A 249 -51.01 20.74 20.33
C ALA A 249 -52.12 21.11 21.33
N ASP A 250 -52.80 22.21 21.02
CA ASP A 250 -53.98 22.70 21.70
C ASP A 250 -55.18 21.74 21.61
N HIS A 251 -56.02 21.86 22.64
CA HIS A 251 -57.46 21.60 22.68
C HIS A 251 -58.15 21.03 21.42
N GLU A 252 -58.74 19.83 21.53
CA GLU A 252 -60.21 19.64 21.52
C GLU A 252 -60.62 18.17 21.66
N SER A 253 -61.77 17.98 22.31
CA SER A 253 -62.63 16.78 22.33
C SER A 253 -62.34 15.68 23.36
N ALA A 254 -62.99 15.85 24.50
CA ALA A 254 -63.33 14.78 25.44
C ALA A 254 -64.44 13.85 24.89
N ARG A 255 -64.32 12.54 25.12
CA ARG A 255 -65.24 11.70 25.93
C ARG A 255 -65.11 10.20 25.66
N GLY A 256 -64.75 9.45 26.71
CA GLY A 256 -65.40 8.18 27.07
C GLY A 256 -64.75 6.87 26.61
N ALA A 257 -63.93 6.26 27.47
CA ALA A 257 -64.01 4.86 27.88
C ALA A 257 -62.96 4.57 28.96
N GLU A 258 -63.41 4.47 30.20
CA GLU A 258 -62.61 3.93 31.31
C GLU A 258 -62.43 2.41 31.13
N GLY A 259 -61.20 1.93 31.26
CA GLY A 259 -60.88 0.51 31.17
C GLY A 259 -59.44 0.23 31.61
N SER A 260 -59.27 0.04 32.92
CA SER A 260 -58.18 -0.67 33.61
C SER A 260 -56.72 -0.37 33.23
N GLY A 261 -56.02 0.25 34.18
CA GLY A 261 -54.57 0.36 34.14
C GLY A 261 -53.85 -0.99 34.28
N SER A 262 -52.76 -1.12 33.53
CA SER A 262 -51.57 -1.86 33.94
C SER A 262 -50.37 -0.96 33.63
N GLY A 263 -49.51 -0.74 34.63
CA GLY A 263 -48.42 0.21 34.59
C GLY A 263 -47.53 0.07 33.36
N ALA A 264 -47.19 1.22 32.76
CA ALA A 264 -46.14 1.34 31.77
C ALA A 264 -44.80 1.05 32.46
N ASP A 265 -44.42 -0.22 32.49
CA ASP A 265 -43.08 -0.65 32.81
C ASP A 265 -42.15 -0.22 31.67
N GLY A 266 -40.99 0.32 32.02
CA GLY A 266 -39.96 0.74 31.08
C GLY A 266 -39.29 -0.48 30.44
N GLY A 267 -40.00 -1.14 29.53
CA GLY A 267 -39.54 -2.34 28.84
C GLY A 267 -38.18 -2.14 28.17
N ALA A 268 -37.30 -3.13 28.34
CA ALA A 268 -36.04 -3.22 27.62
C ALA A 268 -36.28 -3.14 26.10
N PRO A 269 -35.37 -2.53 25.32
CA PRO A 269 -35.55 -2.44 23.88
C PRO A 269 -35.60 -3.85 23.28
N SER A 270 -36.61 -4.13 22.46
CA SER A 270 -36.70 -5.40 21.71
C SER A 270 -36.33 -5.18 20.25
N PHE A 271 -35.71 -6.20 19.66
CA PHE A 271 -35.24 -6.15 18.27
C PHE A 271 -36.13 -7.00 17.38
N ARG A 272 -36.35 -6.51 16.17
CA ARG A 272 -37.04 -7.24 15.12
C ARG A 272 -36.22 -7.16 13.84
N ALA A 273 -35.75 -8.29 13.34
CA ALA A 273 -35.04 -8.39 12.07
C ALA A 273 -36.05 -8.74 10.96
N VAL A 274 -36.38 -7.77 10.11
CA VAL A 274 -37.32 -7.90 8.99
C VAL A 274 -36.56 -8.29 7.73
N LEU A 275 -37.01 -9.34 7.05
CA LEU A 275 -36.41 -9.79 5.80
C LEU A 275 -36.90 -8.91 4.64
N GLN A 276 -35.96 -8.30 3.92
CA GLN A 276 -36.25 -7.49 2.74
C GLN A 276 -35.61 -8.08 1.49
N ILE A 277 -36.22 -7.73 0.36
CA ILE A 277 -35.96 -8.26 -0.96
C ILE A 277 -35.69 -7.09 -1.89
N HIS A 278 -34.54 -7.11 -2.54
CA HIS A 278 -34.06 -6.07 -3.42
C HIS A 278 -33.92 -6.60 -4.83
N SER A 279 -34.33 -5.82 -5.83
CA SER A 279 -34.13 -6.22 -7.22
C SER A 279 -32.68 -5.97 -7.62
N VAL A 280 -32.10 -6.92 -8.35
CA VAL A 280 -30.76 -6.76 -8.94
C VAL A 280 -30.80 -5.84 -10.16
N SER A 281 -31.93 -5.79 -10.88
CA SER A 281 -32.11 -4.94 -12.06
C SER A 281 -32.47 -3.50 -11.72
N ASP A 282 -33.15 -3.27 -10.59
CA ASP A 282 -33.51 -1.94 -10.09
C ASP A 282 -33.21 -1.83 -8.58
N PRO A 283 -32.06 -1.23 -8.19
CA PRO A 283 -31.69 -1.06 -6.79
C PRO A 283 -32.66 -0.21 -5.97
N SER A 284 -33.56 0.56 -6.61
CA SER A 284 -34.57 1.37 -5.91
C SER A 284 -35.80 0.55 -5.51
N LEU A 285 -35.98 -0.64 -6.11
CA LEU A 285 -37.09 -1.52 -5.82
C LEU A 285 -36.75 -2.44 -4.63
N VAL A 286 -37.30 -2.08 -3.48
CA VAL A 286 -37.16 -2.82 -2.20
C VAL A 286 -38.54 -3.15 -1.67
N ALA A 287 -38.74 -4.39 -1.23
CA ALA A 287 -39.98 -4.84 -0.59
C ALA A 287 -39.68 -5.73 0.61
N ASP A 288 -40.53 -5.66 1.63
CA ASP A 288 -40.48 -6.60 2.75
C ASP A 288 -41.00 -7.97 2.25
N ALA A 289 -40.38 -9.05 2.73
CA ALA A 289 -40.69 -10.40 2.24
C ALA A 289 -42.17 -10.76 2.46
N ALA A 290 -42.81 -10.25 3.51
CA ALA A 290 -44.24 -10.41 3.73
C ALA A 290 -45.10 -9.88 2.56
N GLU A 291 -44.73 -8.75 1.96
CA GLU A 291 -45.47 -8.14 0.85
C GLU A 291 -45.35 -8.98 -0.43
N LEU A 292 -44.16 -9.54 -0.69
CA LEU A 292 -43.95 -10.40 -1.84
C LEU A 292 -44.75 -11.71 -1.72
N TRP A 293 -44.94 -12.24 -0.51
CA TRP A 293 -45.71 -13.46 -0.25
C TRP A 293 -47.22 -13.22 -0.23
N ALA A 294 -47.69 -12.06 0.24
CA ALA A 294 -49.12 -11.70 0.27
C ALA A 294 -49.75 -11.53 -1.13
N GLY A 295 -48.94 -11.42 -2.19
CA GLY A 295 -49.43 -11.48 -3.58
C GLY A 295 -50.04 -10.17 -4.11
N GLY A 296 -49.71 -9.02 -3.50
CA GLY A 296 -50.12 -7.71 -4.00
C GLY A 296 -49.64 -7.46 -5.43
N SER A 297 -50.58 -7.25 -6.35
CA SER A 297 -50.42 -7.30 -7.82
C SER A 297 -49.35 -6.40 -8.45
N ARG A 298 -48.81 -5.38 -7.76
CA ARG A 298 -47.77 -4.48 -8.33
C ARG A 298 -46.34 -4.85 -7.93
N THR A 299 -46.12 -5.21 -6.66
CA THR A 299 -44.78 -5.53 -6.14
C THR A 299 -44.30 -6.90 -6.65
N ALA A 300 -45.15 -7.93 -6.60
CA ALA A 300 -44.78 -9.26 -7.08
C ALA A 300 -44.51 -9.33 -8.60
N ALA A 301 -45.17 -8.47 -9.39
CA ALA A 301 -44.92 -8.36 -10.83
C ALA A 301 -43.55 -7.74 -11.15
N ALA A 302 -43.04 -6.85 -10.28
CA ALA A 302 -41.80 -6.12 -10.50
C ALA A 302 -40.53 -6.94 -10.19
N PHE A 303 -40.60 -7.93 -9.29
CA PHE A 303 -39.47 -8.83 -8.97
C PHE A 303 -39.43 -10.10 -9.84
N GLY A 304 -40.46 -10.37 -10.63
CA GLY A 304 -40.53 -11.51 -11.56
C GLY A 304 -40.96 -12.84 -10.91
N PRO A 305 -41.31 -13.85 -11.73
CA PRO A 305 -41.97 -15.08 -11.27
C PRO A 305 -41.08 -16.03 -10.46
N ARG A 306 -39.75 -15.87 -10.51
CA ARG A 306 -38.78 -16.71 -9.76
C ARG A 306 -38.32 -16.11 -8.44
N ALA A 307 -38.68 -14.85 -8.13
CA ALA A 307 -38.18 -14.12 -6.97
C ALA A 307 -38.40 -14.82 -5.63
N ARG A 308 -39.56 -15.48 -5.43
CA ARG A 308 -39.85 -16.23 -4.20
C ARG A 308 -38.94 -17.45 -4.02
N MET A 309 -38.65 -18.17 -5.12
CA MET A 309 -37.77 -19.33 -5.10
C MET A 309 -36.33 -18.89 -4.77
N ASP A 310 -35.87 -17.84 -5.46
CA ASP A 310 -34.53 -17.29 -5.31
C ASP A 310 -34.28 -16.71 -3.91
N ALA A 311 -35.30 -16.06 -3.34
CA ALA A 311 -35.30 -15.59 -1.96
C ALA A 311 -35.21 -16.75 -0.96
N LEU A 312 -35.95 -17.85 -1.15
CA LEU A 312 -35.87 -19.02 -0.27
C LEU A 312 -34.50 -19.72 -0.34
N LEU A 313 -33.89 -19.81 -1.53
CA LEU A 313 -32.55 -20.38 -1.70
C LEU A 313 -31.48 -19.54 -0.99
N THR A 314 -31.57 -18.22 -1.09
CA THR A 314 -30.65 -17.31 -0.40
C THR A 314 -30.88 -17.31 1.10
N LEU A 315 -32.13 -17.34 1.55
CA LEU A 315 -32.48 -17.49 2.96
C LEU A 315 -31.96 -18.80 3.55
N ARG A 316 -32.00 -19.91 2.78
CA ARG A 316 -31.48 -21.21 3.24
C ARG A 316 -29.96 -21.17 3.46
N ARG A 317 -29.23 -20.41 2.64
CA ARG A 317 -27.78 -20.18 2.84
C ARG A 317 -27.53 -19.26 4.03
N ALA A 318 -28.31 -18.18 4.15
CA ALA A 318 -28.23 -17.25 5.27
C ALA A 318 -28.49 -17.96 6.62
N ALA A 319 -29.48 -18.85 6.70
CA ALA A 319 -29.79 -19.62 7.91
C ALA A 319 -28.69 -20.65 8.28
N ARG A 320 -27.86 -21.09 7.34
CA ARG A 320 -26.66 -21.89 7.65
C ARG A 320 -25.52 -21.03 8.20
N ALA A 321 -25.43 -19.78 7.75
CA ALA A 321 -24.41 -18.82 8.19
C ALA A 321 -24.78 -18.18 9.54
N TRP A 322 -26.06 -17.96 9.79
CA TRP A 322 -26.61 -17.42 11.03
C TRP A 322 -27.88 -18.19 11.42
N PRO A 323 -27.77 -19.18 12.33
CA PRO A 323 -28.87 -20.07 12.73
C PRO A 323 -30.19 -19.40 13.16
N PRO A 324 -30.21 -18.18 13.76
CA PRO A 324 -31.45 -17.50 14.15
C PRO A 324 -32.43 -17.23 13.00
N LEU A 325 -32.01 -17.32 11.73
CA LEU A 325 -32.91 -17.22 10.57
C LEU A 325 -33.64 -18.53 10.23
N ALA A 326 -33.26 -19.67 10.82
CA ALA A 326 -33.85 -20.97 10.52
C ALA A 326 -35.39 -21.02 10.66
N PRO A 327 -36.03 -20.35 11.64
CA PRO A 327 -37.49 -20.30 11.75
C PRO A 327 -38.18 -19.75 10.48
N LEU A 328 -37.55 -18.81 9.76
CA LEU A 328 -38.12 -18.22 8.55
C LEU A 328 -38.24 -19.23 7.39
N LEU A 329 -37.43 -20.29 7.37
CA LEU A 329 -37.51 -21.33 6.35
C LEU A 329 -38.73 -22.24 6.49
N SER A 330 -39.27 -22.34 7.70
CA SER A 330 -40.45 -23.15 8.01
C SER A 330 -41.74 -22.32 8.09
N ALA A 331 -41.62 -20.99 8.09
CA ALA A 331 -42.76 -20.10 8.11
C ALA A 331 -43.51 -20.09 6.76
N ALA A 332 -44.84 -20.00 6.82
CA ALA A 332 -45.67 -19.83 5.62
C ALA A 332 -45.33 -18.52 4.88
N VAL A 333 -44.88 -17.51 5.63
CA VAL A 333 -44.38 -16.22 5.14
C VAL A 333 -43.09 -15.90 5.91
N PRO A 334 -41.93 -15.77 5.22
CA PRO A 334 -40.65 -15.46 5.86
C PRO A 334 -40.55 -13.96 6.15
N ASP A 335 -41.31 -13.46 7.12
CA ASP A 335 -41.44 -12.02 7.43
C ASP A 335 -40.29 -11.49 8.29
N SER A 336 -40.24 -11.91 9.57
CA SER A 336 -39.29 -11.36 10.55
C SER A 336 -38.97 -12.34 11.66
N VAL A 337 -37.82 -12.14 12.30
CA VAL A 337 -37.42 -12.83 13.54
C VAL A 337 -37.15 -11.81 14.64
N GLU A 338 -37.35 -12.21 15.89
CA GLU A 338 -37.00 -11.41 17.07
C GLU A 338 -35.71 -11.95 17.66
N PRO A 339 -34.53 -11.40 17.28
CA PRO A 339 -33.27 -11.89 17.80
C PRO A 339 -33.08 -11.51 19.27
N ALA A 340 -32.46 -12.42 20.04
CA ALA A 340 -32.03 -12.17 21.41
C ALA A 340 -30.84 -11.18 21.46
N ASP A 341 -30.55 -10.64 22.65
CA ASP A 341 -29.45 -9.69 22.86
C ASP A 341 -28.09 -10.28 22.43
N GLU A 342 -27.85 -11.57 22.69
CA GLU A 342 -26.64 -12.27 22.26
C GLU A 342 -26.55 -12.38 20.74
N GLU A 343 -27.67 -12.64 20.06
CA GLU A 343 -27.74 -12.78 18.60
C GLU A 343 -27.55 -11.42 17.89
N ILE A 344 -28.00 -10.33 18.51
CA ILE A 344 -27.70 -8.96 18.08
C ILE A 344 -26.21 -8.64 18.22
N ALA A 345 -25.55 -9.10 19.30
CA ALA A 345 -24.11 -8.95 19.46
C ALA A 345 -23.34 -9.72 18.36
N GLU A 346 -23.80 -10.91 17.98
CA GLU A 346 -23.21 -11.65 16.86
C GLU A 346 -23.32 -10.90 15.53
N LEU A 347 -24.46 -10.25 15.27
CA LEU A 347 -24.68 -9.41 14.08
C LEU A 347 -23.74 -8.19 14.01
N LEU A 348 -23.15 -7.77 15.13
CA LEU A 348 -22.14 -6.72 15.15
C LEU A 348 -20.74 -7.19 14.77
N GLY A 349 -20.48 -8.50 14.93
CA GLY A 349 -19.18 -9.11 14.74
C GLY A 349 -19.13 -10.08 13.56
N SER A 350 -18.93 -11.37 13.88
CA SER A 350 -18.71 -12.43 12.89
C SER A 350 -19.93 -12.74 12.03
N ALA A 351 -21.16 -12.63 12.57
CA ALA A 351 -22.36 -13.04 11.85
C ALA A 351 -22.69 -12.08 10.69
N SER A 352 -22.47 -10.77 10.84
CA SER A 352 -22.63 -9.83 9.71
C SER A 352 -21.68 -10.15 8.54
N ARG A 353 -20.43 -10.53 8.83
CA ARG A 353 -19.49 -10.99 7.79
C ARG A 353 -19.93 -12.30 7.13
N ALA A 354 -20.41 -13.25 7.93
CA ALA A 354 -20.91 -14.53 7.43
C ALA A 354 -22.19 -14.36 6.58
N LEU A 355 -23.10 -13.47 6.98
CA LEU A 355 -24.30 -13.12 6.23
C LEU A 355 -23.97 -12.40 4.91
N ALA A 356 -23.02 -11.45 4.94
CA ALA A 356 -22.56 -10.78 3.73
C ALA A 356 -21.94 -11.77 2.74
N ALA A 357 -21.15 -12.74 3.22
CA ALA A 357 -20.61 -13.83 2.40
C ALA A 357 -21.71 -14.76 1.84
N ALA A 358 -22.83 -14.90 2.55
CA ALA A 358 -24.02 -15.62 2.10
C ALA A 358 -24.94 -14.77 1.19
N GLY A 359 -24.57 -13.52 0.88
CA GLY A 359 -25.34 -12.63 0.01
C GLY A 359 -26.46 -11.84 0.71
N VAL A 360 -26.42 -11.73 2.04
CA VAL A 360 -27.41 -11.00 2.84
C VAL A 360 -26.77 -9.80 3.54
N GLN A 361 -27.25 -8.58 3.23
CA GLN A 361 -26.79 -7.37 3.91
C GLN A 361 -27.61 -7.08 5.18
N VAL A 362 -27.01 -6.46 6.18
CA VAL A 362 -27.71 -6.06 7.42
C VAL A 362 -27.84 -4.54 7.46
N HIS A 363 -29.07 -4.04 7.56
CA HIS A 363 -29.40 -2.62 7.67
C HIS A 363 -29.81 -2.28 9.09
N TRP A 364 -29.14 -1.31 9.68
CA TRP A 364 -29.42 -0.81 11.03
C TRP A 364 -30.08 0.58 11.00
N PRO A 365 -30.82 0.98 12.05
CA PRO A 365 -31.39 2.32 12.20
C PRO A 365 -30.35 3.44 12.12
N LYS A 366 -30.71 4.59 11.53
CA LYS A 366 -29.78 5.72 11.34
C LYS A 366 -29.42 6.42 12.66
N GLU A 367 -30.24 6.27 13.70
CA GLU A 367 -30.05 6.90 15.01
C GLU A 367 -28.99 6.20 15.89
N LEU A 368 -28.54 4.99 15.52
CA LEU A 368 -27.55 4.23 16.29
C LEU A 368 -26.13 4.58 15.83
N ALA A 369 -25.31 5.11 16.73
CA ALA A 369 -23.87 5.27 16.54
C ALA A 369 -23.17 3.91 16.75
N ARG A 370 -22.38 3.48 15.74
CA ARG A 370 -22.07 2.05 15.53
C ARG A 370 -20.62 1.63 15.72
N LYS A 371 -19.70 2.58 15.93
CA LYS A 371 -18.27 2.26 15.85
C LYS A 371 -17.50 2.98 16.94
N LEU A 372 -16.98 2.18 17.87
CA LEU A 372 -15.95 2.61 18.81
C LEU A 372 -14.64 2.72 18.02
N THR A 373 -14.14 3.94 17.84
CA THR A 373 -12.84 4.20 17.25
C THR A 373 -11.85 4.48 18.38
N ALA A 374 -10.75 3.74 18.39
CA ALA A 374 -9.63 4.02 19.28
C ALA A 374 -8.60 4.87 18.53
N ARG A 375 -8.23 6.01 19.10
CA ARG A 375 -7.13 6.84 18.61
C ARG A 375 -6.10 7.04 19.71
N ALA A 376 -4.85 6.79 19.38
CA ALA A 376 -3.75 7.13 20.25
C ALA A 376 -3.48 8.63 20.17
N VAL A 377 -3.45 9.33 21.30
CA VAL A 377 -2.98 10.71 21.35
C VAL A 377 -1.68 10.77 22.12
N ILE A 378 -0.66 11.35 21.50
CA ILE A 378 0.64 11.52 22.14
C ILE A 378 0.86 13.00 22.41
N GLY A 379 1.12 13.34 23.67
CA GLY A 379 1.29 14.72 24.15
C GLY A 379 1.78 14.72 25.60
N PRO A 380 2.17 15.88 26.15
CA PRO A 380 2.49 16.00 27.57
C PRO A 380 1.23 15.78 28.44
N ASP A 381 1.40 15.22 29.66
CA ASP A 381 0.31 15.00 30.62
C ASP A 381 -0.37 16.34 31.00
N ASP A 382 -1.67 16.47 30.73
CA ASP A 382 -2.47 17.65 31.11
C ASP A 382 -2.50 17.89 32.64
N ARG A 383 -2.03 16.93 33.46
CA ARG A 383 -1.95 17.05 34.93
C ARG A 383 -0.80 17.94 35.39
N ASP A 384 0.31 17.99 34.66
CA ASP A 384 1.44 18.86 34.98
C ASP A 384 1.17 20.35 34.68
N ALA A 385 0.08 20.65 33.94
CA ALA A 385 -0.38 22.01 33.69
C ALA A 385 -1.28 22.56 34.82
N ALA A 386 -1.92 21.69 35.61
CA ALA A 386 -2.90 22.08 36.63
C ALA A 386 -2.30 22.21 38.05
N ASP A 387 -1.24 21.48 38.36
CA ASP A 387 -0.63 21.46 39.71
C ASP A 387 0.32 22.65 40.00
N GLN A 388 0.47 23.62 39.09
CA GLN A 388 1.28 24.83 39.30
C GLN A 388 0.47 26.11 39.53
N ASP A 389 -0.86 26.07 39.41
CA ASP A 389 -1.74 27.22 39.69
C ASP A 389 -2.12 27.36 41.19
N GLY A 390 -1.62 26.46 42.06
CA GLY A 390 -2.06 26.35 43.46
C GLY A 390 -1.07 26.82 44.54
N ALA A 391 0.18 27.14 44.22
CA ALA A 391 1.19 27.46 45.22
C ALA A 391 2.06 28.63 44.77
N ASP A 392 1.51 29.86 44.87
CA ASP A 392 2.24 31.10 45.12
C ASP A 392 1.25 32.27 45.17
N ARG A 393 0.58 32.44 46.32
CA ARG A 393 -0.04 33.71 46.70
C ARG A 393 0.29 33.99 48.16
N GLU A 394 1.43 34.64 48.37
CA GLU A 394 1.61 35.75 49.31
C GLU A 394 3.09 36.20 49.29
N GLY A 395 3.36 37.38 48.72
CA GLY A 395 4.68 38.01 48.73
C GLY A 395 4.86 39.06 47.64
N ASP A 396 4.64 40.33 48.01
CA ASP A 396 4.80 41.54 47.20
C ASP A 396 6.15 41.66 46.45
N GLY A 397 6.12 42.17 45.21
CA GLY A 397 7.28 42.81 44.59
C GLY A 397 7.40 42.69 43.07
N GLN A 398 6.91 43.71 42.35
CA GLN A 398 7.29 44.15 40.99
C GLN A 398 8.18 43.24 40.12
N GLY A 399 7.63 42.73 39.00
CA GLY A 399 8.44 42.30 37.84
C GLY A 399 7.85 41.19 36.99
N ALA A 400 7.68 41.48 35.68
CA ALA A 400 7.42 40.55 34.57
C ALA A 400 6.09 39.74 34.57
N GLY A 401 5.29 39.93 33.51
CA GLY A 401 4.11 39.11 33.23
C GLY A 401 4.45 37.63 32.98
N PRO A 402 3.45 36.73 32.97
CA PRO A 402 3.68 35.29 32.92
C PRO A 402 4.35 34.93 31.59
N ARG A 403 5.61 34.50 31.65
CA ARG A 403 6.31 33.93 30.51
C ARG A 403 5.71 32.56 30.23
N GLY A 404 4.79 32.51 29.26
CA GLY A 404 4.40 31.25 28.64
C GLY A 404 5.64 30.56 28.08
N ARG A 405 5.86 29.30 28.44
CA ARG A 405 6.95 28.47 27.93
C ARG A 405 6.86 28.40 26.40
N THR A 406 7.86 28.94 25.72
CA THR A 406 7.95 28.96 24.24
C THR A 406 8.74 27.75 23.73
N ALA A 407 8.54 27.41 22.44
CA ALA A 407 9.22 26.33 21.71
C ALA A 407 10.77 26.37 21.71
N ALA A 408 11.40 27.42 22.26
CA ALA A 408 12.83 27.50 22.50
C ALA A 408 13.33 26.54 23.60
N ASP A 409 12.43 25.98 24.43
CA ASP A 409 12.78 24.98 25.46
C ASP A 409 12.84 23.53 24.93
N ALA A 410 12.42 23.30 23.68
CA ALA A 410 12.48 21.99 23.02
C ALA A 410 13.89 21.32 22.91
N PRO A 411 15.02 22.05 22.80
CA PRO A 411 16.36 21.43 22.67
C PRO A 411 16.74 20.51 23.83
N SER A 412 16.16 20.73 25.02
CA SER A 412 16.49 19.97 26.23
C SER A 412 15.74 18.64 26.37
N PHE A 413 14.64 18.43 25.63
CA PHE A 413 13.68 17.34 25.92
C PHE A 413 13.80 16.10 25.02
N LEU A 414 14.65 16.13 23.98
CA LEU A 414 15.04 14.93 23.23
C LEU A 414 16.28 14.24 23.83
N SER A 415 16.71 14.68 25.02
CA SER A 415 17.62 13.89 25.86
C SER A 415 16.97 12.55 26.19
N ALA A 416 17.76 11.48 26.20
CA ALA A 416 17.28 10.09 26.24
C ALA A 416 16.41 9.70 27.47
N ASP A 417 16.23 10.62 28.43
CA ASP A 417 15.58 10.40 29.72
C ASP A 417 14.19 11.06 29.86
N ALA A 418 13.74 11.87 28.90
CA ALA A 418 12.39 12.44 28.95
C ALA A 418 11.34 11.39 28.54
N LEU A 419 10.49 10.92 29.46
CA LEU A 419 9.40 9.99 29.14
C LEU A 419 8.13 10.75 28.79
N LEU A 420 7.50 10.44 27.66
CA LEU A 420 6.18 10.98 27.29
C LEU A 420 5.08 9.99 27.64
N SER A 421 3.93 10.52 28.05
CA SER A 421 2.70 9.75 28.19
C SER A 421 2.05 9.54 26.83
N PHE A 422 1.56 8.33 26.62
CA PHE A 422 0.79 7.93 25.47
C PHE A 422 -0.66 7.79 25.94
N ASP A 423 -1.46 8.83 25.72
CA ASP A 423 -2.83 8.91 26.20
C ASP A 423 -3.80 8.29 25.20
N TRP A 424 -4.59 7.34 25.66
CA TRP A 424 -5.64 6.75 24.83
C TRP A 424 -6.90 7.60 24.79
N ARG A 425 -7.33 7.98 23.59
CA ARG A 425 -8.64 8.62 23.38
C ARG A 425 -9.56 7.69 22.60
N PHE A 426 -10.65 7.29 23.24
CA PHE A 426 -11.72 6.52 22.62
C PHE A 426 -12.80 7.48 22.13
N ALA A 427 -13.33 7.21 20.95
CA ALA A 427 -14.44 7.98 20.39
C ALA A 427 -15.53 7.03 19.87
N LEU A 428 -16.76 7.51 19.91
CA LEU A 428 -17.90 6.87 19.27
C LEU A 428 -18.37 7.77 18.13
N GLY A 429 -18.15 7.33 16.89
CA GLY A 429 -18.26 8.24 15.74
C GLY A 429 -17.31 9.42 15.90
N ASP A 430 -17.85 10.63 15.98
CA ASP A 430 -17.08 11.88 16.15
C ASP A 430 -16.99 12.36 17.61
N GLN A 431 -17.65 11.68 18.55
CA GLN A 431 -17.73 12.12 19.95
C GLN A 431 -16.70 11.41 20.83
N LYS A 432 -15.91 12.19 21.58
CA LYS A 432 -14.91 11.67 22.54
C LYS A 432 -15.59 11.09 23.79
N LEU A 433 -15.15 9.89 24.20
CA LEU A 433 -15.55 9.21 25.43
C LEU A 433 -14.54 9.47 26.55
N THR A 434 -15.06 9.70 27.75
CA THR A 434 -14.28 9.75 29.01
C THR A 434 -13.94 8.35 29.49
N ARG A 435 -12.94 8.22 30.38
CA ARG A 435 -12.56 6.91 30.94
C ARG A 435 -13.73 6.24 31.68
N GLU A 436 -14.50 7.02 32.44
CA GLU A 436 -15.72 6.57 33.11
C GLU A 436 -16.81 6.09 32.13
N GLU A 437 -16.89 6.70 30.94
CA GLU A 437 -17.80 6.23 29.88
C GLU A 437 -17.32 4.92 29.25
N VAL A 438 -16.01 4.75 29.05
CA VAL A 438 -15.43 3.49 28.57
C VAL A 438 -15.58 2.37 29.60
N ASP A 439 -15.41 2.66 30.89
CA ASP A 439 -15.62 1.70 31.97
C ASP A 439 -17.09 1.26 32.04
N ARG A 440 -18.04 2.21 31.94
CA ARG A 440 -19.47 1.88 31.86
C ARG A 440 -19.84 1.01 30.66
N LEU A 441 -19.23 1.26 29.50
CA LEU A 441 -19.42 0.43 28.29
C LEU A 441 -18.87 -0.99 28.47
N ALA A 442 -17.74 -1.13 29.16
CA ALA A 442 -17.12 -2.43 29.39
C ALA A 442 -17.83 -3.25 30.48
N GLU A 443 -18.49 -2.58 31.44
CA GLU A 443 -19.24 -3.24 32.52
C GLU A 443 -20.64 -3.67 32.10
N SER A 444 -21.24 -3.01 31.11
CA SER A 444 -22.48 -3.50 30.51
C SER A 444 -22.21 -4.73 29.66
N SER A 445 -22.63 -5.91 30.12
CA SER A 445 -22.58 -7.16 29.35
C SER A 445 -23.55 -7.18 28.14
N ARG A 446 -24.18 -6.04 27.81
CA ARG A 446 -25.16 -5.90 26.74
C ARG A 446 -24.56 -5.08 25.59
N PRO A 447 -24.86 -5.43 24.32
CA PRO A 447 -24.36 -4.72 23.15
C PRO A 447 -24.95 -3.30 22.98
N ILE A 448 -26.02 -2.98 23.72
CA ILE A 448 -26.62 -1.64 23.76
C ILE A 448 -26.43 -0.99 25.12
N VAL A 449 -25.86 0.21 25.09
CA VAL A 449 -25.66 1.05 26.27
C VAL A 449 -26.19 2.44 26.01
N ARG A 450 -26.86 3.03 27.01
CA ARG A 450 -27.29 4.42 26.94
C ARG A 450 -26.15 5.33 27.41
N LEU A 451 -25.58 6.11 26.50
CA LEU A 451 -24.57 7.13 26.77
C LEU A 451 -25.10 8.51 26.35
N ARG A 452 -25.01 9.50 27.25
CA ARG A 452 -25.40 10.90 26.98
C ARG A 452 -26.76 11.05 26.28
N ASP A 453 -27.76 10.32 26.78
CA ASP A 453 -29.13 10.27 26.22
C ASP A 453 -29.28 9.71 24.80
N GLN A 454 -28.26 9.00 24.30
CA GLN A 454 -28.29 8.28 23.03
C GLN A 454 -28.04 6.79 23.25
N TRP A 455 -28.69 5.95 22.44
CA TRP A 455 -28.45 4.51 22.43
C TRP A 455 -27.26 4.21 21.54
N VAL A 456 -26.27 3.55 22.12
CA VAL A 456 -24.99 3.26 21.51
C VAL A 456 -24.84 1.75 21.40
N LEU A 457 -24.47 1.30 20.21
CA LEU A 457 -24.37 -0.12 19.88
C LEU A 457 -22.88 -0.47 19.67
N ILE A 458 -22.31 -1.22 20.61
CA ILE A 458 -20.87 -1.55 20.66
C ILE A 458 -20.70 -3.04 20.98
N ASP A 459 -19.75 -3.70 20.32
CA ASP A 459 -19.32 -5.06 20.67
C ASP A 459 -18.73 -5.07 22.10
N PRO A 460 -19.28 -5.85 23.05
CA PRO A 460 -18.77 -5.95 24.41
C PRO A 460 -17.28 -6.30 24.49
N GLU A 461 -16.76 -7.07 23.52
CA GLU A 461 -15.35 -7.41 23.45
C GLU A 461 -14.48 -6.22 23.02
N GLU A 462 -14.99 -5.32 22.18
CA GLU A 462 -14.28 -4.08 21.82
C GLU A 462 -14.24 -3.10 22.99
N ALA A 463 -15.33 -2.98 23.76
CA ALA A 463 -15.39 -2.15 24.96
C ALA A 463 -14.45 -2.66 26.07
N ARG A 464 -14.42 -3.98 26.31
CA ARG A 464 -13.53 -4.60 27.29
C ARG A 464 -12.05 -4.40 26.92
N ARG A 465 -11.70 -4.52 25.64
CA ARG A 465 -10.34 -4.24 25.15
C ARG A 465 -9.96 -2.76 25.29
N ALA A 466 -10.88 -1.85 24.99
CA ALA A 466 -10.67 -0.42 25.21
C ALA A 466 -10.36 -0.10 26.68
N ARG A 467 -11.02 -0.80 27.62
CA ARG A 467 -10.73 -0.73 29.05
C ARG A 467 -9.37 -1.32 29.42
N GLU A 468 -9.00 -2.47 28.87
CA GLU A 468 -7.70 -3.11 29.15
C GLU A 468 -6.51 -2.34 28.55
N THR A 469 -6.75 -1.51 27.54
CA THR A 469 -5.74 -0.66 26.94
C THR A 469 -5.36 0.45 27.93
N GLN A 470 -4.13 0.36 28.47
CA GLN A 470 -3.56 1.31 29.42
C GLN A 470 -2.62 2.30 28.74
N ASP A 471 -2.54 3.50 29.31
CA ASP A 471 -1.56 4.52 28.93
C ASP A 471 -0.15 3.96 29.11
N ARG A 472 0.68 4.11 28.07
CA ARG A 472 2.04 3.55 28.06
C ARG A 472 3.04 4.67 28.04
N LYS A 473 4.13 4.54 28.80
CA LYS A 473 5.27 5.45 28.63
C LYS A 473 6.03 5.07 27.37
N VAL A 474 6.19 6.04 26.47
CA VAL A 474 6.86 5.86 25.17
C VAL A 474 8.05 6.81 25.12
N THR A 475 9.16 6.36 24.51
CA THR A 475 10.31 7.25 24.34
C THR A 475 9.95 8.38 23.36
N PRO A 476 10.54 9.58 23.46
CA PRO A 476 10.25 10.69 22.56
C PRO A 476 10.47 10.35 21.09
N ILE A 477 11.43 9.47 20.81
CA ILE A 477 11.77 9.01 19.46
C ILE A 477 10.74 8.03 18.92
N ASP A 478 10.26 7.09 19.74
CA ASP A 478 9.17 6.18 19.35
C ASP A 478 7.87 6.94 19.12
N ALA A 479 7.59 7.94 19.96
CA ALA A 479 6.46 8.87 19.82
C ALA A 479 6.55 9.67 18.52
N LEU A 480 7.73 10.22 18.21
CA LEU A 480 7.98 10.92 16.96
C LEU A 480 7.78 10.01 15.75
N GLY A 481 8.29 8.77 15.80
CA GLY A 481 8.09 7.79 14.74
C GLY A 481 6.62 7.44 14.49
N ALA A 482 5.83 7.25 15.57
CA ALA A 482 4.39 6.98 15.49
C ALA A 482 3.62 8.17 14.89
N VAL A 483 4.02 9.40 15.23
CA VAL A 483 3.39 10.63 14.76
C VAL A 483 3.74 10.95 13.31
N LEU A 484 5.00 10.74 12.89
CA LEU A 484 5.43 10.93 11.51
C LEU A 484 4.77 9.91 10.56
N THR A 485 4.55 8.68 11.03
CA THR A 485 3.87 7.63 10.27
C THR A 485 2.34 7.68 10.36
N GLY A 486 1.79 8.56 11.22
CA GLY A 486 0.36 8.72 11.50
C GLY A 486 -0.32 7.48 12.11
N SER A 487 0.46 6.46 12.50
CA SER A 487 -0.08 5.19 12.98
C SER A 487 0.93 4.38 13.77
N THR A 488 0.46 3.55 14.68
CA THR A 488 1.30 2.58 15.41
C THR A 488 0.69 1.18 15.35
N GLU A 489 1.51 0.15 15.53
CA GLU A 489 1.05 -1.24 15.65
C GLU A 489 1.01 -1.64 17.12
N MET A 490 -0.14 -2.11 17.58
CA MET A 490 -0.36 -2.61 18.92
C MET A 490 -1.25 -3.84 18.90
N ASP A 491 -0.81 -4.90 19.60
CA ASP A 491 -1.49 -6.20 19.65
C ASP A 491 -1.85 -6.78 18.27
N GLY A 492 -0.97 -6.54 17.29
CA GLY A 492 -1.16 -6.96 15.90
C GLY A 492 -2.16 -6.12 15.10
N ARG A 493 -2.65 -5.00 15.63
CA ARG A 493 -3.56 -4.06 14.97
C ARG A 493 -2.94 -2.68 14.79
N ARG A 494 -3.25 -2.03 13.68
CA ARG A 494 -2.80 -0.67 13.39
C ARG A 494 -3.81 0.33 13.95
N VAL A 495 -3.31 1.27 14.76
CA VAL A 495 -4.10 2.34 15.38
C VAL A 495 -3.64 3.68 14.83
N GLU A 496 -4.58 4.60 14.58
CA GLU A 496 -4.27 5.96 14.14
C GLU A 496 -3.70 6.79 15.31
N VAL A 497 -2.68 7.59 15.02
CA VAL A 497 -1.98 8.41 16.02
C VAL A 497 -2.20 9.88 15.71
N ALA A 498 -2.65 10.64 16.71
CA ALA A 498 -2.63 12.10 16.71
C ALA A 498 -1.55 12.62 17.66
N ALA A 499 -0.84 13.66 17.25
CA ALA A 499 0.01 14.43 18.15
C ALA A 499 -0.76 15.62 18.72
N THR A 500 -0.39 16.05 19.92
CA THR A 500 -0.88 17.30 20.53
C THR A 500 0.27 18.11 21.13
N GLY A 501 0.01 19.40 21.38
CA GLY A 501 0.99 20.30 21.97
C GLY A 501 2.25 20.47 21.13
N TRP A 502 3.42 20.34 21.77
CA TRP A 502 4.72 20.55 21.13
C TRP A 502 5.08 19.46 20.10
N LEU A 503 4.60 18.22 20.28
CA LEU A 503 4.90 17.10 19.38
C LEU A 503 4.23 17.30 18.01
N GLN A 504 3.05 17.91 18.01
CA GLN A 504 2.34 18.34 16.80
C GLN A 504 3.12 19.43 16.06
N GLN A 505 3.63 20.42 16.80
CA GLN A 505 4.49 21.48 16.23
C GLN A 505 5.82 20.93 15.69
N LEU A 506 6.42 19.94 16.39
CA LEU A 506 7.63 19.26 15.93
C LEU A 506 7.37 18.47 14.66
N ARG A 507 6.25 17.73 14.59
CA ARG A 507 5.83 17.04 13.36
C ARG A 507 5.71 18.03 12.22
N ASP A 508 5.00 19.13 12.41
CA ASP A 508 4.74 20.09 11.34
C ASP A 508 6.03 20.79 10.87
N ARG A 509 6.99 21.00 11.77
CA ARG A 509 8.35 21.48 11.44
C ARG A 509 9.21 20.44 10.70
N LEU A 510 8.94 19.15 10.86
CA LEU A 510 9.73 18.07 10.25
C LEU A 510 9.08 17.48 8.99
N ALA A 511 7.75 17.63 8.84
CA ALA A 511 6.94 16.95 7.82
C ALA A 511 7.36 17.31 6.39
N ASP A 512 7.87 18.52 6.19
CA ASP A 512 8.45 18.93 4.92
C ASP A 512 9.84 19.55 5.14
N PRO A 513 10.93 18.82 4.82
CA PRO A 513 12.29 19.30 5.01
C PRO A 513 12.61 20.54 4.17
N GLU A 514 11.84 20.84 3.11
CA GLU A 514 11.99 22.06 2.31
C GLU A 514 10.97 23.15 2.66
N ALA A 515 9.74 22.82 3.07
CA ALA A 515 8.77 23.85 3.49
C ALA A 515 9.04 24.40 4.91
N ALA A 516 9.70 23.63 5.77
CA ALA A 516 10.20 24.11 7.07
C ALA A 516 11.31 25.18 6.91
N ALA A 517 11.83 25.39 5.70
CA ALA A 517 12.78 26.45 5.39
C ALA A 517 12.09 27.80 5.13
N GLN A 518 11.17 28.21 6.02
CA GLN A 518 11.02 29.65 6.29
C GLN A 518 12.40 30.11 6.78
N GLN A 519 13.16 30.79 5.91
CA GLN A 519 14.57 31.15 6.09
C GLN A 519 14.78 31.75 7.49
N SER A 520 15.21 30.92 8.45
CA SER A 520 15.43 31.39 9.83
C SER A 520 16.83 31.97 9.98
N ILE A 521 17.77 31.49 9.15
CA ILE A 521 19.17 31.93 9.17
C ILE A 521 19.67 32.22 7.75
N GLY A 522 20.36 33.35 7.62
CA GLY A 522 21.12 33.74 6.42
C GLY A 522 22.47 33.04 6.34
N GLN A 523 23.26 33.36 5.31
CA GLN A 523 24.65 32.92 5.22
C GLN A 523 25.48 33.50 6.40
N PRO A 524 26.36 32.72 7.03
CA PRO A 524 27.22 33.26 8.09
C PRO A 524 28.17 34.34 7.56
N GLU A 525 28.37 35.42 8.32
CA GLU A 525 29.29 36.50 7.92
C GLU A 525 30.74 36.03 7.76
N ALA A 526 31.15 35.04 8.54
CA ALA A 526 32.49 34.44 8.47
C ALA A 526 32.71 33.54 7.24
N LEU A 527 31.68 33.32 6.41
CA LEU A 527 31.79 32.51 5.19
C LEU A 527 32.27 33.36 4.01
N THR A 528 33.46 33.05 3.48
CA THR A 528 34.04 33.71 2.30
C THR A 528 33.54 33.06 1.01
N ALA A 529 32.22 33.05 0.82
CA ALA A 529 31.54 32.64 -0.40
C ALA A 529 30.06 33.03 -0.36
N THR A 530 29.42 33.07 -1.52
CA THR A 530 27.96 33.22 -1.63
C THR A 530 27.32 31.85 -1.83
N LEU A 531 26.44 31.47 -0.90
CA LEU A 531 25.67 30.23 -1.04
C LEU A 531 24.60 30.37 -2.12
N ARG A 532 24.37 29.29 -2.88
CA ARG A 532 23.22 29.20 -3.80
C ARG A 532 21.93 28.97 -3.01
N ASP A 533 20.78 29.31 -3.59
CA ASP A 533 19.48 29.19 -2.90
C ASP A 533 19.22 27.80 -2.31
N TYR A 534 19.53 26.74 -3.07
CA TYR A 534 19.39 25.38 -2.55
C TYR A 534 20.39 25.11 -1.42
N GLN A 535 21.60 25.65 -1.45
CA GLN A 535 22.58 25.49 -0.36
C GLN A 535 22.10 26.20 0.91
N VAL A 536 21.48 27.38 0.78
CA VAL A 536 20.82 28.08 1.91
C VAL A 536 19.67 27.25 2.48
N ARG A 537 18.85 26.61 1.64
CA ARG A 537 17.82 25.66 2.11
C ARG A 537 18.43 24.47 2.85
N GLY A 538 19.52 23.91 2.31
CA GLY A 538 20.25 22.80 2.94
C GLY A 538 20.86 23.17 4.29
N LEU A 539 21.39 24.39 4.40
CA LEU A 539 21.89 24.96 5.66
C LEU A 539 20.77 25.11 6.68
N ASN A 540 19.64 25.71 6.31
CA ASN A 540 18.49 25.90 7.20
C ASN A 540 17.91 24.56 7.68
N TRP A 541 17.83 23.57 6.79
CA TRP A 541 17.41 22.22 7.15
C TRP A 541 18.38 21.57 8.16
N LEU A 542 19.69 21.58 7.88
CA LEU A 542 20.69 21.05 8.82
C LEU A 542 20.67 21.78 10.17
N ASN A 543 20.51 23.11 10.16
CA ASN A 543 20.37 23.89 11.38
C ASN A 543 19.15 23.43 12.19
N THR A 544 17.98 23.35 11.55
CA THR A 544 16.74 22.89 12.19
C THR A 544 16.91 21.51 12.84
N MET A 545 17.46 20.54 12.10
CA MET A 545 17.71 19.20 12.63
C MET A 545 18.65 19.23 13.83
N THR A 546 19.80 19.90 13.69
CA THR A 546 20.84 19.89 14.72
C THR A 546 20.52 20.75 15.95
N SER A 547 19.70 21.79 15.82
CA SER A 547 19.17 22.57 16.96
C SER A 547 18.12 21.80 17.76
N LEU A 548 17.45 20.82 17.15
CA LEU A 548 16.54 19.90 17.83
C LEU A 548 17.27 18.71 18.48
N GLY A 549 18.61 18.66 18.43
CA GLY A 549 19.39 17.51 18.89
C GLY A 549 19.27 16.27 18.00
N LEU A 550 18.68 16.42 16.80
CA LEU A 550 18.57 15.38 15.79
C LEU A 550 19.77 15.44 14.84
N GLY A 551 20.07 14.32 14.18
CA GLY A 551 21.05 14.29 13.09
C GLY A 551 20.39 14.44 11.72
N GLY A 552 21.21 14.53 10.67
CA GLY A 552 20.72 14.62 9.30
C GLY A 552 21.65 13.95 8.29
N CYS A 553 21.05 13.36 7.25
CA CYS A 553 21.76 12.86 6.07
C CYS A 553 21.59 13.82 4.88
N LEU A 554 22.64 14.56 4.53
CA LEU A 554 22.69 15.37 3.33
C LEU A 554 23.15 14.51 2.14
N ALA A 555 22.17 14.04 1.38
CA ALA A 555 22.28 13.07 0.31
C ALA A 555 22.27 13.70 -1.10
N ASP A 556 22.74 14.94 -1.23
CA ASP A 556 22.81 15.65 -2.52
C ASP A 556 23.76 14.98 -3.51
N ASP A 557 23.42 15.08 -4.81
CA ASP A 557 24.28 14.65 -5.90
C ASP A 557 25.70 15.22 -5.79
N MET A 558 26.67 14.44 -6.26
CA MET A 558 28.08 14.81 -6.26
C MET A 558 28.29 16.12 -7.03
N GLY A 559 28.92 17.11 -6.39
CA GLY A 559 29.21 18.41 -7.00
C GLY A 559 28.22 19.53 -6.66
N LEU A 560 27.17 19.27 -5.87
CA LEU A 560 26.24 20.30 -5.38
C LEU A 560 26.76 21.12 -4.17
N GLY A 561 28.02 20.92 -3.75
CA GLY A 561 28.60 21.71 -2.67
C GLY A 561 28.12 21.32 -1.26
N LYS A 562 28.13 20.02 -0.95
CA LYS A 562 27.85 19.52 0.42
C LYS A 562 28.87 20.07 1.45
N THR A 563 30.15 20.11 1.08
CA THR A 563 31.25 20.59 1.93
C THR A 563 31.06 22.06 2.34
N ILE A 564 30.79 22.97 1.40
CA ILE A 564 30.55 24.39 1.70
C ILE A 564 29.29 24.57 2.57
N THR A 565 28.24 23.78 2.34
CA THR A 565 27.02 23.80 3.17
C THR A 565 27.35 23.40 4.62
N LEU A 566 28.22 22.40 4.82
CA LEU A 566 28.66 21.98 6.13
C LEU A 566 29.58 23.02 6.81
N ILE A 567 30.49 23.63 6.07
CA ILE A 567 31.33 24.73 6.57
C ILE A 567 30.45 25.89 7.06
N ALA A 568 29.42 26.26 6.29
CA ALA A 568 28.46 27.28 6.70
C ALA A 568 27.70 26.88 7.97
N LEU A 569 27.28 25.61 8.09
CA LEU A 569 26.65 25.11 9.32
C LEU A 569 27.59 25.21 10.52
N HIS A 570 28.85 24.79 10.36
CA HIS A 570 29.86 24.89 11.41
C HIS A 570 30.02 26.33 11.89
N LEU A 571 30.21 27.27 10.96
CA LEU A 571 30.38 28.70 11.27
C LEU A 571 29.17 29.27 12.00
N HIS A 572 27.95 28.92 11.54
CA HIS A 572 26.73 29.32 12.22
C HIS A 572 26.68 28.79 13.66
N ARG A 573 26.99 27.50 13.85
CA ARG A 573 26.97 26.87 15.18
C ARG A 573 27.98 27.47 16.15
N GLN A 574 29.08 28.08 15.68
CA GLN A 574 30.01 28.79 16.57
C GLN A 574 29.43 30.11 17.12
N THR A 575 28.35 30.62 16.55
CA THR A 575 27.67 31.84 17.06
C THR A 575 26.75 31.56 18.26
N ASP A 576 26.41 30.29 18.50
CA ASP A 576 25.58 29.83 19.59
C ASP A 576 26.43 29.06 20.62
N ARG A 577 26.46 29.54 21.86
CA ARG A 577 27.29 28.95 22.94
C ARG A 577 26.91 27.50 23.26
N ASP A 578 25.64 27.15 23.14
CA ASP A 578 25.16 25.79 23.45
C ASP A 578 25.46 24.80 22.32
N ALA A 579 25.66 25.31 21.10
CA ALA A 579 25.98 24.53 19.91
C ALA A 579 27.48 24.50 19.55
N ALA A 580 28.24 25.51 19.99
CA ALA A 580 29.65 25.71 19.67
C ALA A 580 30.54 24.58 20.16
N GLY A 581 31.68 24.40 19.48
CA GLY A 581 32.66 23.36 19.80
C GLY A 581 33.39 22.83 18.55
N PRO A 582 34.40 21.97 18.76
CA PRO A 582 35.20 21.43 17.67
C PRO A 582 34.37 20.50 16.78
N THR A 583 34.75 20.42 15.50
CA THR A 583 34.08 19.56 14.51
C THR A 583 35.02 18.47 14.00
N LEU A 584 34.63 17.21 14.19
CA LEU A 584 35.34 16.06 13.64
C LEU A 584 34.78 15.71 12.26
N VAL A 585 35.63 15.66 11.24
CA VAL A 585 35.29 15.17 9.91
C VAL A 585 36.02 13.86 9.66
N VAL A 586 35.25 12.79 9.45
CA VAL A 586 35.75 11.47 9.05
C VAL A 586 35.49 11.31 7.56
N CYS A 587 36.55 11.25 6.76
CA CYS A 587 36.44 11.19 5.30
C CYS A 587 37.38 10.10 4.71
N PRO A 588 37.22 9.72 3.43
CA PRO A 588 38.22 8.93 2.73
C PRO A 588 39.59 9.63 2.73
N THR A 589 40.67 8.85 2.76
CA THR A 589 42.05 9.39 2.78
C THR A 589 42.31 10.37 1.62
N SER A 590 41.74 10.09 0.44
CA SER A 590 41.86 10.94 -0.76
C SER A 590 41.19 12.32 -0.60
N LEU A 591 40.20 12.46 0.28
CA LEU A 591 39.42 13.69 0.44
C LEU A 591 39.97 14.61 1.55
N MET A 592 40.86 14.12 2.43
CA MET A 592 41.41 14.94 3.52
C MET A 592 42.06 16.25 3.04
N GLY A 593 42.89 16.17 1.99
CA GLY A 593 43.54 17.35 1.43
C GLY A 593 42.59 18.30 0.70
N ASN A 594 41.44 17.79 0.25
CA ASN A 594 40.38 18.62 -0.33
C ASN A 594 39.62 19.37 0.77
N TRP A 595 39.20 18.68 1.83
CA TRP A 595 38.54 19.26 2.99
C TRP A 595 39.33 20.43 3.59
N GLN A 596 40.63 20.24 3.83
CA GLN A 596 41.46 21.34 4.36
C GLN A 596 41.47 22.57 3.45
N ARG A 597 41.70 22.37 2.14
CA ARG A 597 41.72 23.48 1.17
C ARG A 597 40.38 24.21 1.10
N GLU A 598 39.28 23.48 1.18
CA GLU A 598 37.94 24.09 1.18
C GLU A 598 37.66 24.88 2.46
N ILE A 599 38.05 24.37 3.63
CA ILE A 599 37.89 25.10 4.90
C ILE A 599 38.75 26.38 4.89
N GLU A 600 40.03 26.28 4.51
CA GLU A 600 40.94 27.43 4.42
C GLU A 600 40.43 28.48 3.42
N LYS A 601 39.80 28.05 2.32
CA LYS A 601 39.23 28.92 1.30
C LYS A 601 37.93 29.61 1.77
N PHE A 602 36.99 28.84 2.33
CA PHE A 602 35.63 29.31 2.61
C PHE A 602 35.44 29.84 4.02
N ALA A 603 36.32 29.50 4.96
CA ALA A 603 36.27 29.95 6.35
C ALA A 603 37.67 30.38 6.83
N PRO A 604 38.31 31.36 6.16
CA PRO A 604 39.65 31.82 6.50
C PRO A 604 39.68 32.33 7.95
N GLY A 605 40.51 31.71 8.80
CA GLY A 605 40.57 32.00 10.23
C GLY A 605 40.06 30.86 11.12
N THR A 606 39.36 29.87 10.55
CA THR A 606 38.96 28.67 11.29
C THR A 606 40.15 27.70 11.37
N PRO A 607 40.59 27.29 12.58
CA PRO A 607 41.70 26.34 12.73
C PRO A 607 41.37 24.97 12.12
N VAL A 608 42.32 24.36 11.43
CA VAL A 608 42.18 23.04 10.82
C VAL A 608 43.36 22.15 11.21
N ARG A 609 43.07 20.96 11.73
CA ARG A 609 44.06 19.96 12.14
C ARG A 609 43.84 18.64 11.42
N ARG A 610 44.93 18.05 10.95
CA ARG A 610 44.94 16.66 10.45
C ARG A 610 45.25 15.70 11.60
N PHE A 611 44.27 14.87 11.95
CA PHE A 611 44.45 13.74 12.86
C PHE A 611 44.69 12.46 12.04
N HIS A 612 45.90 12.35 11.48
CA HIS A 612 46.35 11.22 10.66
C HIS A 612 47.88 11.08 10.71
N GLY A 613 48.41 9.89 10.44
CA GLY A 613 49.85 9.60 10.53
C GLY A 613 50.35 9.39 11.96
N SER A 614 51.66 9.21 12.13
CA SER A 614 52.28 8.85 13.42
C SER A 614 52.27 9.98 14.45
N SER A 615 52.29 11.24 14.02
CA SER A 615 52.35 12.44 14.89
C SER A 615 50.99 13.00 15.29
N ARG A 616 49.90 12.24 15.08
CA ARG A 616 48.52 12.72 15.36
C ARG A 616 48.28 12.94 16.85
N SER A 617 47.93 14.18 17.21
CA SER A 617 47.61 14.60 18.58
C SER A 617 46.33 15.45 18.62
N LEU A 618 45.58 15.31 19.72
CA LEU A 618 44.42 16.13 20.05
C LEU A 618 44.73 17.12 21.20
N GLU A 619 45.98 17.16 21.66
CA GLU A 619 46.42 18.12 22.69
C GLU A 619 46.31 19.55 22.17
N GLY A 620 45.84 20.47 23.02
CA GLY A 620 45.64 21.88 22.66
C GLY A 620 44.59 22.10 21.57
N LEU A 621 43.55 21.26 21.52
CA LEU A 621 42.39 21.50 20.66
C LEU A 621 41.68 22.79 21.08
N VAL A 622 41.42 23.69 20.14
CA VAL A 622 40.71 24.95 20.41
C VAL A 622 39.24 24.85 20.01
N ASP A 623 38.40 25.71 20.61
CA ASP A 623 37.00 25.81 20.24
C ASP A 623 36.85 26.25 18.77
N GLY A 624 35.86 25.68 18.08
CA GLY A 624 35.64 25.92 16.65
C GLY A 624 36.68 25.29 15.72
N GLU A 625 37.61 24.47 16.22
CA GLU A 625 38.59 23.79 15.36
C GLU A 625 37.97 22.64 14.55
N PHE A 626 38.34 22.55 13.26
CA PHE A 626 38.09 21.37 12.43
C PHE A 626 39.18 20.33 12.62
N VAL A 627 38.80 19.09 12.91
CA VAL A 627 39.71 17.94 12.96
C VAL A 627 39.36 16.97 11.84
N LEU A 628 40.31 16.78 10.92
CA LEU A 628 40.16 15.90 9.77
C LEU A 628 40.83 14.55 10.05
N THR A 629 40.09 13.46 9.91
CA THR A 629 40.63 12.11 10.04
C THR A 629 40.06 11.16 8.98
N THR A 630 40.61 9.96 8.90
CA THR A 630 40.13 8.90 8.00
C THR A 630 39.34 7.85 8.75
N TYR A 631 38.48 7.11 8.05
CA TYR A 631 37.80 5.95 8.64
C TYR A 631 38.76 4.94 9.28
N GLY A 632 39.93 4.72 8.68
CA GLY A 632 40.96 3.83 9.22
C GLY A 632 41.58 4.36 10.51
N THR A 633 41.98 5.63 10.53
CA THR A 633 42.56 6.26 11.73
C THR A 633 41.53 6.42 12.84
N MET A 634 40.30 6.84 12.52
CA MET A 634 39.19 6.92 13.47
C MET A 634 38.95 5.59 14.16
N ARG A 635 38.93 4.47 13.41
CA ARG A 635 38.75 3.14 13.98
C ARG A 635 39.87 2.76 14.97
N LEU A 636 41.11 3.14 14.69
CA LEU A 636 42.27 2.81 15.53
C LEU A 636 42.31 3.64 16.82
N ASP A 637 41.92 4.91 16.76
CA ASP A 637 41.99 5.86 17.87
C ASP A 637 40.61 6.29 18.40
N ALA A 638 39.58 5.49 18.17
CA ALA A 638 38.21 5.79 18.61
C ALA A 638 38.13 6.13 20.11
N PRO A 639 38.84 5.45 21.03
CA PRO A 639 38.83 5.85 22.45
C PRO A 639 39.36 7.27 22.70
N ARG A 640 40.39 7.71 21.96
CA ARG A 640 40.94 9.07 22.07
C ARG A 640 39.97 10.10 21.50
N LEU A 641 39.33 9.77 20.38
CA LEU A 641 38.32 10.64 19.77
C LEU A 641 37.05 10.74 20.63
N ALA A 642 36.64 9.66 21.30
CA ALA A 642 35.47 9.63 22.17
C ALA A 642 35.65 10.45 23.46
N ALA A 643 36.89 10.74 23.86
CA ALA A 643 37.19 11.57 25.03
C ALA A 643 36.98 13.09 24.77
N VAL A 644 36.82 13.50 23.51
CA VAL A 644 36.60 14.90 23.13
C VAL A 644 35.10 15.20 23.05
N PRO A 645 34.61 16.30 23.67
CA PRO A 645 33.22 16.73 23.55
C PRO A 645 32.98 17.44 22.21
N TRP A 646 32.75 16.67 21.15
CA TRP A 646 32.53 17.24 19.81
C TRP A 646 31.23 18.04 19.73
N GLY A 647 31.33 19.28 19.24
CA GLY A 647 30.16 20.08 18.86
C GLY A 647 29.44 19.48 17.65
N MET A 648 30.19 18.88 16.73
CA MET A 648 29.65 18.17 15.57
C MET A 648 30.58 17.05 15.10
N VAL A 649 30.01 15.92 14.71
CA VAL A 649 30.73 14.86 13.98
C VAL A 649 30.10 14.70 12.61
N VAL A 650 30.97 14.71 11.59
CA VAL A 650 30.59 14.60 10.18
C VAL A 650 31.24 13.36 9.60
N ILE A 651 30.46 12.55 8.92
CA ILE A 651 30.99 11.48 8.07
C ILE A 651 30.77 11.84 6.62
N ASP A 652 31.86 11.87 5.86
CA ASP A 652 31.84 12.08 4.42
C ASP A 652 31.97 10.75 3.69
N GLU A 653 31.27 10.62 2.56
CA GLU A 653 31.07 9.35 1.87
C GLU A 653 30.55 8.26 2.84
N ALA A 654 29.41 8.55 3.48
CA ALA A 654 28.81 7.73 4.54
C ALA A 654 28.55 6.26 4.14
N GLN A 655 28.57 5.92 2.84
CA GLN A 655 28.55 4.53 2.37
C GLN A 655 29.73 3.69 2.90
N HIS A 656 30.82 4.29 3.37
CA HIS A 656 31.91 3.58 4.06
C HIS A 656 31.46 2.89 5.36
N VAL A 657 30.34 3.31 5.96
CA VAL A 657 29.74 2.70 7.16
C VAL A 657 28.39 2.03 6.89
N LYS A 658 28.10 1.71 5.62
CA LYS A 658 26.84 1.06 5.20
C LYS A 658 26.55 -0.29 5.88
N ASN A 659 27.58 -0.99 6.36
CA ASN A 659 27.42 -2.21 7.14
C ASN A 659 27.49 -1.89 8.65
N PRO A 660 26.36 -1.97 9.38
CA PRO A 660 26.32 -1.64 10.80
C PRO A 660 27.12 -2.63 11.68
N HIS A 661 27.41 -3.84 11.17
CA HIS A 661 28.20 -4.83 11.89
C HIS A 661 29.71 -4.63 11.71
N SER A 662 30.13 -3.74 10.80
CA SER A 662 31.55 -3.48 10.57
C SER A 662 32.24 -2.89 11.80
N ALA A 663 33.51 -3.23 12.01
CA ALA A 663 34.30 -2.67 13.11
C ALA A 663 34.35 -1.14 13.04
N THR A 664 34.44 -0.58 11.83
CA THR A 664 34.41 0.88 11.59
C THR A 664 33.09 1.50 12.08
N ALA A 665 31.93 0.95 11.71
CA ALA A 665 30.64 1.49 12.14
C ALA A 665 30.43 1.37 13.65
N LYS A 666 30.88 0.26 14.27
CA LYS A 666 30.82 0.07 15.72
C LYS A 666 31.67 1.11 16.47
N GLN A 667 32.90 1.34 16.03
CA GLN A 667 33.79 2.32 16.67
C GLN A 667 33.32 3.75 16.43
N LEU A 668 32.77 4.08 15.26
CA LEU A 668 32.22 5.41 15.01
C LEU A 668 31.09 5.77 16.00
N ARG A 669 30.29 4.78 16.43
CA ARG A 669 29.17 4.98 17.37
C ARG A 669 29.61 5.24 18.81
N THR A 670 30.86 4.97 19.17
CA THR A 670 31.40 5.27 20.50
C THR A 670 31.79 6.75 20.66
N ILE A 671 31.91 7.48 19.54
CA ILE A 671 32.26 8.90 19.52
C ILE A 671 31.00 9.72 19.79
N GLY A 672 30.97 10.40 20.94
CA GLY A 672 29.89 11.33 21.31
C GLY A 672 29.93 12.61 20.48
N ALA A 673 28.76 13.22 20.23
CA ALA A 673 28.65 14.49 19.53
C ALA A 673 27.34 15.18 19.88
N ARG A 674 27.31 16.52 19.92
CA ARG A 674 26.06 17.30 20.04
C ARG A 674 25.24 17.28 18.74
N ALA A 675 25.91 17.16 17.59
CA ALA A 675 25.27 17.06 16.28
C ALA A 675 25.97 16.01 15.40
N ARG A 676 25.20 15.28 14.59
CA ARG A 676 25.72 14.25 13.67
C ARG A 676 25.20 14.49 12.26
N VAL A 677 26.12 14.65 11.31
CA VAL A 677 25.78 14.88 9.90
C VAL A 677 26.45 13.82 9.03
N ALA A 678 25.65 13.14 8.22
CA ALA A 678 26.14 12.22 7.20
C ALA A 678 26.08 12.90 5.82
N LEU A 679 27.17 12.81 5.06
CA LEU A 679 27.25 13.28 3.69
C LEU A 679 27.45 12.07 2.78
N THR A 680 26.62 11.95 1.74
CA THR A 680 26.75 10.88 0.74
C THR A 680 26.09 11.30 -0.57
N GLY A 681 26.56 10.80 -1.71
CA GLY A 681 25.82 10.93 -2.98
C GLY A 681 24.79 9.80 -3.20
N THR A 682 24.94 8.70 -2.47
CA THR A 682 24.22 7.44 -2.70
C THR A 682 23.84 6.83 -1.35
N PRO A 683 22.81 7.34 -0.68
CA PRO A 683 22.42 6.87 0.67
C PRO A 683 21.90 5.42 0.68
N VAL A 684 21.56 4.88 -0.49
CA VAL A 684 21.18 3.47 -0.71
C VAL A 684 21.89 3.01 -1.98
N GLU A 685 22.73 1.98 -1.88
CA GLU A 685 23.36 1.33 -3.03
C GLU A 685 22.70 -0.01 -3.33
N ASN A 686 22.57 -0.88 -2.32
CA ASN A 686 22.19 -2.28 -2.52
C ASN A 686 20.93 -2.70 -1.77
N ASN A 687 20.74 -2.23 -0.53
CA ASN A 687 19.62 -2.64 0.31
C ASN A 687 19.27 -1.56 1.35
N LEU A 688 18.06 -1.65 1.92
CA LEU A 688 17.55 -0.68 2.89
C LEU A 688 18.24 -0.76 4.25
N SER A 689 19.02 -1.81 4.53
CA SER A 689 19.82 -1.87 5.77
C SER A 689 20.99 -0.88 5.75
N GLU A 690 21.45 -0.47 4.57
CA GLU A 690 22.46 0.59 4.40
C GLU A 690 21.91 1.94 4.86
N LEU A 691 20.68 2.26 4.45
CA LEU A 691 19.95 3.45 4.90
C LEU A 691 19.73 3.43 6.41
N TRP A 692 19.32 2.28 6.95
CA TRP A 692 19.17 2.09 8.39
C TRP A 692 20.48 2.41 9.13
N ALA A 693 21.62 1.91 8.63
CA ALA A 693 22.91 2.12 9.30
C ALA A 693 23.30 3.59 9.40
N ILE A 694 23.03 4.38 8.35
CA ILE A 694 23.31 5.81 8.29
C ILE A 694 22.34 6.60 9.20
N LEU A 695 21.04 6.32 9.09
CA LEU A 695 20.02 7.04 9.85
C LEU A 695 20.06 6.72 11.34
N ASP A 696 20.33 5.47 11.71
CA ASP A 696 20.50 5.08 13.11
C ASP A 696 21.81 5.62 13.71
N TRP A 697 22.81 5.97 12.90
CA TRP A 697 23.98 6.70 13.43
C TRP A 697 23.68 8.19 13.64
N THR A 698 23.03 8.84 12.67
CA THR A 698 22.68 10.28 12.76
C THR A 698 21.62 10.54 13.83
N THR A 699 20.56 9.72 13.86
CA THR A 699 19.42 9.82 14.79
C THR A 699 19.14 8.44 15.40
N PRO A 700 19.91 8.02 16.43
CA PRO A 700 19.77 6.71 17.05
C PRO A 700 18.37 6.43 17.58
N GLY A 701 17.86 5.22 17.34
CA GLY A 701 16.55 4.78 17.83
C GLY A 701 15.37 5.09 16.90
N LEU A 702 15.49 6.03 15.95
CA LEU A 702 14.40 6.44 15.05
C LEU A 702 13.74 5.26 14.31
N LEU A 703 14.56 4.32 13.84
CA LEU A 703 14.10 3.16 13.06
C LEU A 703 13.97 1.89 13.92
N GLY A 704 14.17 2.00 15.23
CA GLY A 704 14.26 0.87 16.14
C GLY A 704 15.43 -0.08 15.81
N ARG A 705 15.34 -1.30 16.34
CA ARG A 705 16.37 -2.33 16.13
C ARG A 705 16.37 -2.82 14.68
N LEU A 706 17.56 -3.11 14.14
CA LEU A 706 17.74 -3.59 12.76
C LEU A 706 16.85 -4.80 12.41
N GLY A 707 16.68 -5.76 13.33
CA GLY A 707 15.83 -6.92 13.11
C GLY A 707 14.36 -6.55 12.85
N THR A 708 13.80 -5.71 13.72
CA THR A 708 12.44 -5.18 13.58
C THR A 708 12.28 -4.35 12.32
N PHE A 709 13.27 -3.50 11.99
CA PHE A 709 13.27 -2.71 10.76
C PHE A 709 13.24 -3.60 9.52
N ARG A 710 14.03 -4.68 9.48
CA ARG A 710 14.08 -5.60 8.35
C ARG A 710 12.75 -6.33 8.14
N THR A 711 12.14 -6.80 9.22
CA THR A 711 10.84 -7.50 9.15
C THR A 711 9.71 -6.54 8.75
N ARG A 712 9.67 -5.33 9.32
CA ARG A 712 8.56 -4.39 9.16
C ARG A 712 8.62 -3.60 7.85
N TYR A 713 9.82 -3.24 7.41
CA TYR A 713 10.01 -2.36 6.25
C TYR A 713 10.82 -3.04 5.15
N ALA A 714 12.07 -3.47 5.42
CA ALA A 714 12.98 -3.87 4.36
C ALA A 714 12.46 -5.04 3.52
N ALA A 715 12.00 -6.12 4.16
CA ALA A 715 11.51 -7.30 3.45
C ALA A 715 10.24 -7.02 2.62
N ALA A 716 9.34 -6.17 3.14
CA ALA A 716 8.10 -5.80 2.46
C ALA A 716 8.36 -4.93 1.23
N VAL A 717 9.29 -3.98 1.33
CA VAL A 717 9.66 -3.05 0.26
C VAL A 717 10.54 -3.72 -0.80
N GLU A 718 11.61 -4.42 -0.40
CA GLU A 718 12.53 -5.09 -1.33
C GLU A 718 11.86 -6.26 -2.06
N GLY A 719 10.88 -6.92 -1.43
CA GLY A 719 10.10 -8.00 -2.03
C GLY A 719 8.99 -7.53 -3.00
N GLY A 720 8.68 -6.22 -3.04
CA GLY A 720 7.65 -5.66 -3.93
C GLY A 720 6.20 -6.03 -3.58
N ASN A 721 5.95 -6.55 -2.38
CA ASN A 721 4.65 -7.12 -1.98
C ASN A 721 3.73 -6.12 -1.26
N ASP A 722 4.24 -4.98 -0.76
CA ASP A 722 3.46 -3.97 -0.04
C ASP A 722 3.91 -2.54 -0.39
N PRO A 723 3.27 -1.87 -1.38
CA PRO A 723 3.52 -0.47 -1.71
C PRO A 723 3.31 0.48 -0.52
N ALA A 724 2.37 0.17 0.38
CA ALA A 724 2.10 1.00 1.55
C ALA A 724 3.24 0.92 2.58
N ALA A 725 4.05 -0.15 2.60
CA ALA A 725 5.26 -0.21 3.43
C ALA A 725 6.32 0.80 2.97
N ALA A 726 6.45 1.00 1.66
CA ALA A 726 7.37 1.97 1.09
C ALA A 726 6.96 3.41 1.44
N GLU A 727 5.67 3.73 1.34
CA GLU A 727 5.14 5.03 1.74
C GLU A 727 5.35 5.33 3.23
N ARG A 728 5.12 4.34 4.10
CA ARG A 728 5.37 4.48 5.54
C ARG A 728 6.84 4.72 5.86
N LEU A 729 7.74 3.95 5.22
CA LEU A 729 9.17 4.14 5.38
C LEU A 729 9.61 5.52 4.86
N ALA A 730 9.08 5.94 3.72
CA ALA A 730 9.35 7.26 3.17
C ALA A 730 8.89 8.38 4.12
N ALA A 731 7.69 8.29 4.70
CA ALA A 731 7.18 9.26 5.67
C ALA A 731 8.07 9.34 6.93
N LEU A 732 8.59 8.21 7.41
CA LEU A 732 9.47 8.15 8.57
C LEU A 732 10.87 8.71 8.28
N VAL A 733 11.41 8.47 7.08
CA VAL A 733 12.79 8.84 6.71
C VAL A 733 12.92 10.24 6.13
N ARG A 734 11.90 10.71 5.39
CA ARG A 734 11.94 11.97 4.63
C ARG A 734 12.43 13.18 5.45
N PRO A 735 12.04 13.39 6.71
CA PRO A 735 12.53 14.53 7.50
C PRO A 735 14.05 14.51 7.74
N PHE A 736 14.65 13.32 7.80
CA PHE A 736 16.04 13.09 8.20
C PHE A 736 17.00 12.91 7.02
N LEU A 737 16.48 12.94 5.79
CA LEU A 737 17.24 12.76 4.56
C LEU A 737 16.87 13.85 3.55
N LEU A 738 17.81 14.75 3.28
CA LEU A 738 17.67 15.74 2.22
C LEU A 738 18.44 15.27 0.99
N ARG A 739 17.73 15.01 -0.11
CA ARG A 739 18.33 14.53 -1.37
C ARG A 739 17.87 15.40 -2.53
N ARG A 740 18.84 15.97 -3.25
CA ARG A 740 18.62 16.76 -4.46
C ARG A 740 19.51 16.27 -5.59
N ARG A 741 18.95 16.25 -6.79
CA ARG A 741 19.65 15.86 -8.02
C ARG A 741 20.00 17.06 -8.86
N LYS A 742 21.03 16.94 -9.70
CA LYS A 742 21.39 17.98 -10.68
C LYS A 742 20.27 18.28 -11.67
N SER A 743 19.43 17.28 -11.95
CA SER A 743 18.26 17.39 -12.84
C SER A 743 17.05 18.05 -12.19
N ASP A 744 17.06 18.26 -10.87
CA ASP A 744 15.89 18.80 -10.18
C ASP A 744 15.69 20.29 -10.52
N PRO A 745 14.44 20.75 -10.70
CA PRO A 745 14.16 22.14 -11.03
C PRO A 745 14.80 23.11 -10.03
N GLY A 746 15.54 24.11 -10.52
CA GLY A 746 16.14 25.16 -9.70
C GLY A 746 17.39 24.77 -8.89
N ILE A 747 17.95 23.57 -9.07
CA ILE A 747 19.19 23.14 -8.39
C ILE A 747 20.44 23.51 -9.19
N ALA A 748 20.51 23.09 -10.45
CA ALA A 748 21.65 23.38 -11.33
C ALA A 748 21.20 23.62 -12.78
N PRO A 749 20.32 24.59 -13.05
CA PRO A 749 19.81 24.86 -14.40
C PRO A 749 20.91 25.28 -15.38
N GLU A 750 22.08 25.69 -14.88
CA GLU A 750 23.24 26.07 -15.69
C GLU A 750 24.02 24.88 -16.26
N LEU A 751 23.78 23.65 -15.78
CA LEU A 751 24.50 22.47 -16.27
C LEU A 751 23.86 21.93 -17.56
N PRO A 752 24.65 21.60 -18.60
CA PRO A 752 24.12 20.94 -19.78
C PRO A 752 23.62 19.52 -19.44
N PRO A 753 22.69 18.96 -20.23
CA PRO A 753 22.23 17.59 -20.04
C PRO A 753 23.38 16.59 -20.20
N LYS A 754 23.36 15.53 -19.39
CA LYS A 754 24.33 14.43 -19.49
C LYS A 754 24.02 13.57 -20.73
N THR A 755 24.99 13.44 -21.63
CA THR A 755 24.92 12.49 -22.75
C THR A 755 25.63 11.19 -22.36
N GLU A 756 24.90 10.08 -22.33
CA GLU A 756 25.45 8.74 -22.17
C GLU A 756 25.44 8.04 -23.53
N THR A 757 26.52 7.34 -23.89
CA THR A 757 26.62 6.62 -25.16
C THR A 757 27.22 5.25 -24.91
N ASP A 758 26.38 4.23 -24.98
CA ASP A 758 26.82 2.84 -24.84
C ASP A 758 27.57 2.41 -26.10
N ARG A 759 28.82 1.96 -25.93
CA ARG A 759 29.65 1.41 -27.00
C ARG A 759 29.94 -0.06 -26.71
N ALA A 760 29.24 -0.96 -27.40
CA ALA A 760 29.55 -2.37 -27.36
C ALA A 760 30.88 -2.63 -28.10
N VAL A 761 31.83 -3.27 -27.42
CA VAL A 761 33.14 -3.66 -27.97
C VAL A 761 33.23 -5.18 -27.98
N SER A 762 33.63 -5.77 -29.10
CA SER A 762 33.84 -7.21 -29.21
C SER A 762 35.15 -7.63 -28.55
N LEU A 763 35.21 -8.82 -27.96
CA LEU A 763 36.45 -9.41 -27.48
C LEU A 763 37.40 -9.69 -28.66
N THR A 764 38.71 -9.55 -28.42
CA THR A 764 39.72 -10.01 -29.38
C THR A 764 39.78 -11.54 -29.43
N PRO A 765 40.37 -12.14 -30.48
CA PRO A 765 40.57 -13.59 -30.54
C PRO A 765 41.35 -14.15 -29.34
N GLU A 766 42.37 -13.41 -28.88
CA GLU A 766 43.16 -13.76 -27.69
C GLU A 766 42.30 -13.75 -26.41
N GLN A 767 41.54 -12.67 -26.19
CA GLN A 767 40.62 -12.57 -25.07
C GLN A 767 39.55 -13.66 -25.12
N THR A 768 39.05 -14.00 -26.32
CA THR A 768 38.03 -15.05 -26.50
C THR A 768 38.57 -16.41 -26.09
N GLY A 769 39.79 -16.76 -26.54
CA GLY A 769 40.45 -18.00 -26.16
C GLY A 769 40.70 -18.10 -24.66
N LEU A 770 41.19 -17.02 -24.03
CA LEU A 770 41.40 -16.96 -22.57
C LEU A 770 40.08 -17.06 -21.82
N TYR A 771 39.03 -16.37 -22.28
CA TYR A 771 37.71 -16.36 -21.67
C TYR A 771 37.11 -17.77 -21.67
N GLU A 772 37.08 -18.45 -22.83
CA GLU A 772 36.56 -19.81 -22.95
C GLU A 772 37.33 -20.82 -22.10
N ALA A 773 38.66 -20.72 -22.08
CA ALA A 773 39.51 -21.59 -21.26
C ALA A 773 39.19 -21.44 -19.76
N VAL A 774 39.16 -20.20 -19.25
CA VAL A 774 38.88 -19.91 -17.84
C VAL A 774 37.46 -20.32 -17.45
N VAL A 775 36.46 -20.09 -18.31
CA VAL A 775 35.08 -20.54 -18.07
C VAL A 775 35.02 -22.06 -17.96
N ARG A 776 35.60 -22.78 -18.92
CA ARG A 776 35.56 -24.25 -18.95
C ARG A 776 36.25 -24.86 -17.73
N GLU A 777 37.45 -24.40 -17.41
CA GLU A 777 38.24 -24.91 -16.29
C GLU A 777 37.57 -24.60 -14.94
N THR A 778 37.16 -23.35 -14.72
CA THR A 778 36.60 -22.95 -13.42
C THR A 778 35.20 -23.51 -13.21
N LEU A 779 34.38 -23.68 -14.26
CA LEU A 779 33.06 -24.34 -14.12
C LEU A 779 33.20 -25.82 -13.78
N ALA A 780 34.23 -26.49 -14.32
CA ALA A 780 34.53 -27.87 -13.93
C ALA A 780 34.86 -27.94 -12.43
N GLU A 781 35.74 -27.07 -11.93
CA GLU A 781 36.07 -26.96 -10.50
C GLU A 781 34.83 -26.63 -9.64
N ILE A 782 34.00 -25.69 -10.07
CA ILE A 782 32.76 -25.28 -9.36
C ILE A 782 31.77 -26.45 -9.26
N SER A 783 31.67 -27.29 -10.29
CA SER A 783 30.75 -28.43 -10.28
C SER A 783 31.18 -29.54 -9.31
N ALA A 784 32.47 -29.62 -9.00
CA ALA A 784 33.05 -30.56 -8.04
C ALA A 784 33.13 -30.02 -6.60
N ALA A 785 32.88 -28.72 -6.37
CA ALA A 785 33.02 -28.07 -5.08
C ALA A 785 31.65 -27.74 -4.42
N ASP A 786 31.63 -27.78 -3.08
CA ASP A 786 30.44 -27.49 -2.27
C ASP A 786 30.65 -26.31 -1.29
N GLY A 787 29.54 -25.72 -0.86
CA GLY A 787 29.51 -24.76 0.25
C GLY A 787 30.34 -23.49 0.04
N PHE A 788 31.34 -23.26 0.90
CA PHE A 788 32.16 -22.04 0.89
C PHE A 788 33.17 -22.03 -0.26
N GLU A 789 33.77 -23.17 -0.58
CA GLU A 789 34.74 -23.33 -1.66
C GLU A 789 34.13 -22.99 -3.02
N ARG A 790 32.91 -23.51 -3.28
CA ARG A 790 32.13 -23.19 -4.48
C ARG A 790 31.92 -21.67 -4.66
N ARG A 791 31.57 -20.96 -3.58
CA ARG A 791 31.37 -19.50 -3.62
C ARG A 791 32.67 -18.76 -3.91
N GLY A 792 33.81 -19.24 -3.38
CA GLY A 792 35.13 -18.71 -3.70
C GLY A 792 35.48 -18.87 -5.18
N LEU A 793 35.23 -20.04 -5.76
CA LEU A 793 35.48 -20.32 -7.17
C LEU A 793 34.60 -19.48 -8.12
N VAL A 794 33.33 -19.25 -7.78
CA VAL A 794 32.46 -18.36 -8.55
C VAL A 794 32.99 -16.92 -8.54
N MET A 795 33.45 -16.41 -7.39
CA MET A 795 34.04 -15.07 -7.31
C MET A 795 35.36 -14.97 -8.08
N LYS A 796 36.19 -16.02 -8.03
CA LYS A 796 37.42 -16.14 -8.83
C LYS A 796 37.09 -16.07 -10.32
N LEU A 797 36.12 -16.86 -10.80
CA LEU A 797 35.67 -16.84 -12.20
C LEU A 797 35.24 -15.43 -12.62
N LEU A 798 34.31 -14.80 -11.89
CA LEU A 798 33.83 -13.44 -12.22
C LEU A 798 34.96 -12.41 -12.28
N THR A 799 35.95 -12.54 -11.40
CA THR A 799 37.12 -11.64 -11.38
C THR A 799 38.01 -11.87 -12.59
N SER A 800 38.32 -13.12 -12.93
CA SER A 800 39.13 -13.46 -14.10
C SER A 800 38.47 -13.05 -15.41
N LEU A 801 37.16 -13.24 -15.56
CA LEU A 801 36.43 -12.78 -16.74
C LEU A 801 36.48 -11.25 -16.88
N LYS A 802 36.31 -10.52 -15.77
CA LYS A 802 36.47 -9.06 -15.77
C LYS A 802 37.88 -8.62 -16.15
N GLN A 803 38.91 -9.31 -15.66
CA GLN A 803 40.30 -9.02 -16.03
C GLN A 803 40.51 -9.21 -17.53
N ILE A 804 40.14 -10.37 -18.07
CA ILE A 804 40.26 -10.68 -19.51
C ILE A 804 39.52 -9.65 -20.37
N CYS A 805 38.29 -9.28 -19.99
CA CYS A 805 37.52 -8.25 -20.71
C CYS A 805 38.17 -6.86 -20.67
N ASN A 806 38.91 -6.52 -19.60
CA ASN A 806 39.63 -5.25 -19.50
C ASN A 806 40.95 -5.27 -20.29
N HIS A 807 41.77 -6.32 -20.10
CA HIS A 807 43.01 -6.56 -20.81
C HIS A 807 43.44 -8.04 -20.62
N PRO A 808 43.88 -8.75 -21.67
CA PRO A 808 44.35 -10.14 -21.57
C PRO A 808 45.53 -10.30 -20.60
#